data_AF-A0A8H1LNF5-F1
#
_entry.id   AF-A0A8H1LNF5-F1
#
_cell.length_a   1.000
_cell.length_b   1.000
_cell.length_c   1.000
_cell.angle_alpha   90.00
_cell.angle_beta   90.00
_cell.angle_gamma   90.00
#
_symmetry.space_group_name_H-M   'P 1'
#
loop_
_entity.id
_entity.type
_entity.pdbx_description
1 polymer ?
#
loop_
_entity_poly.entity_id
_entity_poly.type
_entity_poly.pdbx_seq_one_letter_code
_entity_poly.pdbx_strand_id
1 'polypeptide(L)'
;MHSTAEPSGTTEKNTETAGEPVAIVGIAALHPEAGNLTDFWRLLTGGPHDANVADDADDADDSAAEDGAGPADGRDGQGHPDTVGGTGGADSEVPGPGLDGVRIDVARFRIPPAQAGAMARLQLLMLEAARRCLEDAGGADRALDRDRTDVVVGTCFGLDRQYANALRVEGRRYARELRRAAAGSSDPRTRENAAQAEEELRSVLRRRLGASPHDRVGEMASTIPARIASAFRLRGRTLALESSDATSFVALAHALTALRAGACDAVLVVTGQRRESPLLERTLAAKGLEHGLGEGVGALLLKRLGTAERDGDRIHALVRGCSLTHEARPGPFGRSTSAVRHRANLRQALREAGRGAPVQYVEHATPPPAWPLPGGGTAGPARGELSADSPDGSPDETGPDPLIGPLPAAPSAEGAPAQPGSACPHAAEPGAGPGPVPFVRRTADRLGHTLANAGVAAVSTVALALRHRTVPAASPDAGAVPWPAPEGGAPRRAVVAGSSLTGTVCHVVLEEYRPRRARPHVPARPAVAEPVAVVALGGRFAGAPDAGAFWRTVLSGRDAFAPFDENVLDRDLFHAPGALSLDSSYTDRGAAVRVPATPPAGVRMDPARYAALDAAQRLALTVAAELFGRRSPGEAGLRGRPGMVALGSTLGLGRDRQAHTLASLPRLDAAASELTALKHLSPQESARLLAQVHRRYPEQAALVTPTLFDEALASGSAALIAGQFGLDAVPVAVEAACASSLAALDLAVGALRSGAVDYAVAGGVELPCNERDLVLCSALGLLSHDRITPFDEAADGFTPGDGCALFLLKRLSDARRDGDEVLGVVRGIGGSNDAKSLIAPDADGQVRAMRQAFGQVDFAPADVDYLEAHGTGTKVGDRVEITATGEVYGGPRRSRPLDIGSAKSFFGHTFAAAGGAGLLRALLAMRAGKLPPNANLDRLNPALRLSDIPATVSTRAGVWPRPEGRPRRAGVSSFGTGGINYHLLIEEDLPHSRTDSA
;
A
#
# COMPACT_ATOMS: atom_id res chain seq x y z
N MET A 1 39.46 -49.37 -30.15
CA MET A 1 39.63 -47.90 -30.19
C MET A 1 38.30 -47.27 -29.81
N HIS A 2 38.13 -46.82 -28.57
CA HIS A 2 37.38 -45.60 -28.20
C HIS A 2 37.64 -45.38 -26.71
N SER A 3 38.29 -44.25 -26.44
CA SER A 3 38.91 -43.86 -25.18
C SER A 3 37.86 -43.39 -24.18
N THR A 4 37.99 -43.87 -22.95
CA THR A 4 37.43 -43.27 -21.74
C THR A 4 38.07 -41.92 -21.50
N ALA A 5 37.28 -40.87 -21.32
CA ALA A 5 37.73 -39.58 -20.81
C ALA A 5 36.70 -39.11 -19.76
N GLU A 6 37.16 -39.03 -18.51
CA GLU A 6 36.45 -38.44 -17.38
C GLU A 6 36.29 -36.92 -17.60
N PRO A 7 35.16 -36.30 -17.19
CA PRO A 7 35.07 -34.85 -17.15
C PRO A 7 35.69 -34.34 -15.84
N SER A 8 36.97 -34.00 -15.89
CA SER A 8 37.59 -33.10 -14.92
C SER A 8 37.09 -31.68 -15.18
N GLY A 9 36.24 -31.18 -14.28
CA GLY A 9 35.72 -29.81 -14.35
C GLY A 9 35.13 -29.42 -13.00
N THR A 10 36.00 -29.09 -12.06
CA THR A 10 35.63 -28.39 -10.83
C THR A 10 34.85 -27.14 -11.20
N THR A 11 33.54 -27.16 -10.97
CA THR A 11 32.70 -25.96 -10.97
C THR A 11 33.19 -25.06 -9.84
N GLU A 12 33.97 -24.04 -10.17
CA GLU A 12 34.02 -22.83 -9.38
C GLU A 12 32.57 -22.36 -9.17
N LYS A 13 32.09 -22.42 -7.93
CA LYS A 13 30.82 -21.81 -7.54
C LYS A 13 30.93 -20.32 -7.83
N ASN A 14 30.25 -19.88 -8.88
CA ASN A 14 30.16 -18.49 -9.30
C ASN A 14 29.60 -17.63 -8.15
N THR A 15 30.48 -17.01 -7.36
CA THR A 15 30.14 -16.02 -6.33
C THR A 15 29.95 -14.64 -6.97
N GLU A 16 28.98 -14.49 -7.88
CA GLU A 16 28.54 -13.18 -8.39
C GLU A 16 27.00 -13.10 -8.36
N THR A 17 26.45 -12.86 -7.16
CA THR A 17 25.00 -12.75 -6.89
C THR A 17 24.45 -11.32 -7.08
N ALA A 18 25.06 -10.49 -7.94
CA ALA A 18 24.58 -9.13 -8.16
C ALA A 18 23.59 -9.10 -9.34
N GLY A 19 22.32 -8.82 -9.07
CA GLY A 19 21.31 -8.58 -10.10
C GLY A 19 21.63 -7.33 -10.92
N GLU A 20 21.04 -7.21 -12.12
CA GLU A 20 21.23 -6.01 -12.97
C GLU A 20 20.93 -4.72 -12.18
N PRO A 21 21.81 -3.70 -12.25
CA PRO A 21 21.54 -2.40 -11.67
C PRO A 21 20.27 -1.77 -12.23
N VAL A 22 19.56 -1.02 -11.39
CA VAL A 22 18.39 -0.23 -11.81
C VAL A 22 18.78 1.25 -11.85
N ALA A 23 18.55 1.90 -12.97
CA ALA A 23 18.80 3.31 -13.18
C ALA A 23 17.62 4.15 -12.68
N ILE A 24 17.92 5.22 -11.94
CA ILE A 24 16.99 6.33 -11.69
C ILE A 24 17.11 7.27 -12.89
N VAL A 25 16.05 7.34 -13.68
CA VAL A 25 16.02 8.07 -14.95
C VAL A 25 15.13 9.31 -14.91
N GLY A 26 14.35 9.48 -13.86
CA GLY A 26 13.58 10.69 -13.59
C GLY A 26 13.36 10.89 -12.10
N ILE A 27 13.37 12.14 -11.64
CA ILE A 27 13.15 12.54 -10.25
C ILE A 27 12.18 13.72 -10.21
N ALA A 28 11.24 13.70 -9.28
CA ALA A 28 10.55 14.91 -8.85
C ALA A 28 10.48 14.97 -7.32
N ALA A 29 10.47 16.20 -6.80
CA ALA A 29 10.25 16.50 -5.40
C ALA A 29 9.41 17.78 -5.32
N LEU A 30 8.29 17.69 -4.61
CA LEU A 30 7.43 18.80 -4.23
C LEU A 30 7.51 18.93 -2.71
N HIS A 31 7.90 20.10 -2.23
CA HIS A 31 7.99 20.44 -0.82
C HIS A 31 7.48 21.87 -0.63
N PRO A 32 6.93 22.26 0.54
CA PRO A 32 6.39 23.59 0.72
C PRO A 32 7.30 24.76 0.29
N GLU A 33 8.62 24.62 0.46
CA GLU A 33 9.61 25.63 0.08
C GLU A 33 10.30 25.34 -1.26
N ALA A 34 9.96 24.22 -1.91
CA ALA A 34 10.56 23.80 -3.18
C ALA A 34 9.50 23.26 -4.14
N GLY A 35 9.15 24.10 -5.12
CA GLY A 35 8.19 23.73 -6.15
C GLY A 35 8.76 22.72 -7.15
N ASN A 36 10.06 22.76 -7.45
CA ASN A 36 10.69 21.91 -8.48
C ASN A 36 11.98 21.27 -7.96
N LEU A 37 12.59 20.41 -8.79
CA LEU A 37 13.80 19.65 -8.42
C LEU A 37 15.02 20.54 -8.14
N THR A 38 15.16 21.64 -8.87
CA THR A 38 16.25 22.61 -8.69
C THR A 38 16.12 23.32 -7.35
N ASP A 39 14.92 23.81 -7.02
CA ASP A 39 14.64 24.46 -5.74
C ASP A 39 14.76 23.47 -4.58
N PHE A 40 14.39 22.21 -4.79
CA PHE A 40 14.59 21.14 -3.81
C PHE A 40 16.07 20.92 -3.50
N TRP A 41 16.92 20.90 -4.53
CA TRP A 41 18.36 20.81 -4.33
C TRP A 41 18.95 22.05 -3.64
N ARG A 42 18.48 23.25 -3.98
CA ARG A 42 18.87 24.51 -3.30
C ARG A 42 18.51 24.48 -1.82
N LEU A 43 17.29 24.05 -1.48
CA LEU A 43 16.81 23.91 -0.11
C LEU A 43 17.72 23.01 0.74
N LEU A 44 18.22 21.92 0.16
CA LEU A 44 19.12 20.98 0.84
C LEU A 44 20.55 21.51 1.01
N THR A 45 21.02 22.39 0.11
CA THR A 45 22.43 22.82 0.04
C THR A 45 22.69 24.20 0.65
N GLY A 46 21.66 25.00 0.90
CA GLY A 46 21.77 26.29 1.59
C GLY A 46 22.41 27.43 0.78
N GLY A 47 22.51 27.30 -0.55
CA GLY A 47 23.16 28.30 -1.41
C GLY A 47 22.25 29.48 -1.81
N PRO A 48 22.80 30.68 -2.10
CA PRO A 48 22.05 31.80 -2.68
C PRO A 48 21.55 31.49 -4.11
N HIS A 49 20.54 32.24 -4.58
CA HIS A 49 20.02 32.20 -5.96
C HIS A 49 21.10 32.60 -6.98
N ASP A 50 21.97 31.69 -7.39
CA ASP A 50 22.83 31.89 -8.56
C ASP A 50 22.38 31.00 -9.73
N ALA A 51 21.76 31.67 -10.70
CA ALA A 51 21.47 31.15 -12.02
C ALA A 51 22.80 31.04 -12.79
N ASN A 52 23.50 29.92 -12.67
CA ASN A 52 24.56 29.50 -13.61
C ASN A 52 24.93 28.03 -13.36
N VAL A 53 23.99 27.13 -13.62
CA VAL A 53 24.28 25.80 -14.15
C VAL A 53 23.48 25.75 -15.44
N ALA A 54 24.19 25.76 -16.58
CA ALA A 54 23.56 25.74 -17.89
C ALA A 54 22.70 24.46 -18.03
N ASP A 55 21.38 24.64 -17.97
CA ASP A 55 20.40 23.76 -18.56
C ASP A 55 20.20 24.26 -19.99
N ASP A 56 20.78 23.57 -20.98
CA ASP A 56 20.37 23.70 -22.37
C ASP A 56 19.05 22.94 -22.54
N ALA A 57 17.92 23.69 -22.53
CA ALA A 57 16.76 23.49 -23.41
C ALA A 57 15.65 24.51 -23.08
N ASP A 58 15.67 25.62 -23.83
CA ASP A 58 14.55 26.43 -24.33
C ASP A 58 13.28 26.60 -23.47
N ASP A 59 13.27 27.65 -22.65
CA ASP A 59 12.07 28.46 -22.40
C ASP A 59 12.16 29.72 -23.26
N ALA A 60 11.38 29.76 -24.34
CA ALA A 60 11.11 30.97 -25.11
C ALA A 60 9.61 31.07 -25.35
N ASP A 61 8.93 31.98 -24.65
CA ASP A 61 8.68 33.35 -25.14
C ASP A 61 7.48 33.94 -24.38
N ASP A 62 7.71 35.00 -23.61
CA ASP A 62 6.65 35.96 -23.28
C ASP A 62 7.29 37.31 -22.90
N SER A 63 7.60 38.14 -23.89
CA SER A 63 7.43 39.59 -23.79
C SER A 63 7.77 40.33 -25.09
N ALA A 64 6.75 40.90 -25.72
CA ALA A 64 6.89 42.15 -26.46
C ALA A 64 5.55 42.89 -26.45
N ALA A 65 5.48 43.96 -25.65
CA ALA A 65 4.47 44.99 -25.75
C ALA A 65 4.91 46.02 -26.80
N GLU A 66 4.00 46.43 -27.68
CA GLU A 66 4.08 47.74 -28.32
C GLU A 66 2.72 48.44 -28.30
N ASP A 67 2.81 49.73 -27.96
CA ASP A 67 1.75 50.69 -27.72
C ASP A 67 0.97 51.10 -28.99
N GLY A 68 -0.31 51.42 -28.80
CA GLY A 68 -1.14 52.11 -29.79
C GLY A 68 -2.43 52.63 -29.19
N ALA A 69 -2.46 53.92 -28.85
CA ALA A 69 -3.60 54.62 -28.24
C ALA A 69 -4.75 54.92 -29.22
N GLY A 70 -6.00 54.81 -28.75
CA GLY A 70 -7.21 55.40 -29.36
C GLY A 70 -8.53 54.92 -28.71
N PRO A 71 -9.56 55.77 -28.52
CA PRO A 71 -10.46 55.66 -27.35
C PRO A 71 -11.84 55.04 -27.61
N ALA A 72 -12.42 54.53 -26.50
CA ALA A 72 -13.84 54.40 -26.14
C ALA A 72 -14.85 53.83 -27.17
N ASP A 73 -15.45 52.68 -26.86
CA ASP A 73 -16.89 52.64 -26.54
C ASP A 73 -17.29 51.32 -25.84
N GLY A 74 -18.31 51.39 -25.00
CA GLY A 74 -18.69 50.32 -24.07
C GLY A 74 -19.55 49.20 -24.67
N ARG A 75 -19.46 48.01 -24.05
CA ARG A 75 -20.57 47.22 -23.46
C ARG A 75 -20.19 45.74 -23.29
N ASP A 76 -20.68 45.19 -22.19
CA ASP A 76 -20.98 43.78 -21.89
C ASP A 76 -19.81 42.84 -21.55
N GLY A 77 -19.46 42.82 -20.26
CA GLY A 77 -18.60 41.81 -19.65
C GLY A 77 -19.35 40.50 -19.35
N GLN A 78 -18.98 39.42 -20.05
CA GLN A 78 -19.08 38.05 -19.56
C GLN A 78 -17.68 37.60 -19.14
N GLY A 79 -17.43 37.58 -17.82
CA GLY A 79 -16.19 37.10 -17.22
C GLY A 79 -16.28 35.61 -16.87
N HIS A 80 -15.34 34.86 -17.41
CA HIS A 80 -15.06 33.43 -17.24
C HIS A 80 -14.51 33.11 -15.82
N PRO A 81 -14.97 32.07 -15.10
CA PRO A 81 -14.30 31.60 -13.90
C PRO A 81 -13.79 30.16 -14.08
N ASP A 82 -12.48 29.95 -14.13
CA ASP A 82 -11.85 28.63 -13.92
C ASP A 82 -10.53 28.80 -13.15
N THR A 83 -10.65 29.01 -11.84
CA THR A 83 -9.54 28.85 -10.87
C THR A 83 -10.10 28.23 -9.60
N VAL A 84 -9.78 26.96 -9.35
CA VAL A 84 -10.16 26.29 -8.09
C VAL A 84 -9.14 26.66 -7.02
N GLY A 85 -9.35 27.81 -6.38
CA GLY A 85 -8.81 28.12 -5.07
C GLY A 85 -9.63 27.38 -4.00
N GLY A 86 -8.94 26.69 -3.09
CA GLY A 86 -9.58 25.99 -1.98
C GLY A 86 -10.39 26.96 -1.13
N THR A 87 -11.71 26.76 -1.07
CA THR A 87 -12.60 27.50 -0.18
C THR A 87 -12.93 26.64 1.03
N GLY A 88 -11.98 26.54 1.95
CA GLY A 88 -12.27 26.35 3.37
C GLY A 88 -12.30 27.72 4.03
N GLY A 89 -13.46 28.15 4.53
CA GLY A 89 -13.57 29.31 5.43
C GLY A 89 -14.28 28.88 6.72
N ALA A 90 -13.88 29.30 7.92
CA ALA A 90 -13.13 30.48 8.29
C ALA A 90 -12.16 30.17 9.44
N ASP A 91 -10.89 30.51 9.25
CA ASP A 91 -10.19 31.54 10.01
C ASP A 91 -9.18 32.15 9.03
N SER A 92 -9.03 33.48 9.05
CA SER A 92 -7.99 34.17 8.27
C SER A 92 -6.64 33.92 8.93
N GLU A 93 -6.09 32.73 8.72
CA GLU A 93 -4.65 32.50 8.84
C GLU A 93 -4.06 32.60 7.43
N VAL A 94 -3.06 33.45 7.28
CA VAL A 94 -2.15 33.45 6.14
C VAL A 94 -1.81 31.99 5.78
N PRO A 95 -1.83 31.56 4.50
CA PRO A 95 -1.50 30.18 4.16
C PRO A 95 -0.16 29.84 4.82
N GLY A 96 -0.18 28.89 5.76
CA GLY A 96 1.06 28.41 6.35
C GLY A 96 1.98 27.86 5.25
N PRO A 97 3.29 27.71 5.52
CA PRO A 97 4.28 27.21 4.57
C PRO A 97 4.11 25.69 4.34
N GLY A 98 2.95 25.26 3.83
CA GLY A 98 2.57 23.88 3.54
C GLY A 98 2.31 23.64 2.04
N LEU A 99 2.06 22.39 1.64
CA LEU A 99 1.82 22.01 0.24
C LEU A 99 0.51 22.58 -0.33
N ASP A 100 -0.33 23.18 0.49
CA ASP A 100 -1.61 23.75 0.06
C ASP A 100 -1.46 24.89 -0.94
N GLY A 101 -0.34 25.64 -0.87
CA GLY A 101 -0.03 26.73 -1.79
C GLY A 101 0.35 26.28 -3.22
N VAL A 102 0.64 24.99 -3.45
CA VAL A 102 1.08 24.49 -4.77
C VAL A 102 -0.08 24.50 -5.76
N ARG A 103 -0.12 25.45 -6.71
CA ARG A 103 -1.19 25.50 -7.72
C ARG A 103 -1.05 24.34 -8.72
N ILE A 104 -2.17 23.69 -9.02
CA ILE A 104 -2.23 22.54 -9.95
C ILE A 104 -3.33 22.81 -10.96
N ASP A 105 -2.94 22.84 -12.23
CA ASP A 105 -3.87 22.91 -13.35
C ASP A 105 -4.47 21.51 -13.60
N VAL A 106 -5.70 21.32 -13.12
CA VAL A 106 -6.41 20.03 -13.24
C VAL A 106 -6.90 19.76 -14.67
N ALA A 107 -7.07 20.81 -15.49
CA ALA A 107 -7.52 20.67 -16.87
C ALA A 107 -6.46 19.95 -17.73
N ARG A 108 -5.16 20.17 -17.43
CA ARG A 108 -4.04 19.44 -18.02
C ARG A 108 -4.18 17.92 -17.94
N PHE A 109 -4.81 17.42 -16.89
CA PHE A 109 -4.99 15.99 -16.66
C PHE A 109 -6.35 15.47 -17.15
N ARG A 110 -7.13 16.28 -17.88
CA ARG A 110 -8.49 15.95 -18.34
C ARG A 110 -9.43 15.58 -17.18
N ILE A 111 -9.24 16.22 -16.03
CA ILE A 111 -10.10 16.06 -14.86
C ILE A 111 -11.21 17.11 -14.92
N PRO A 112 -12.49 16.72 -14.97
CA PRO A 112 -13.60 17.68 -14.96
C PRO A 112 -13.62 18.53 -13.66
N PRO A 113 -13.95 19.83 -13.71
CA PRO A 113 -14.02 20.69 -12.52
C PRO A 113 -14.93 20.14 -11.41
N ALA A 114 -16.07 19.54 -11.77
CA ALA A 114 -16.99 18.90 -10.84
C ALA A 114 -16.39 17.69 -10.08
N GLN A 115 -15.37 17.03 -10.66
CA GLN A 115 -14.62 15.96 -10.00
C GLN A 115 -13.49 16.51 -9.13
N ALA A 116 -12.80 17.56 -9.61
CA ALA A 116 -11.68 18.15 -8.90
C ALA A 116 -12.06 18.61 -7.48
N GLY A 117 -13.26 19.18 -7.32
CA GLY A 117 -13.79 19.60 -6.02
C GLY A 117 -14.12 18.45 -5.04
N ALA A 118 -14.14 17.20 -5.50
CA ALA A 118 -14.38 16.01 -4.68
C ALA A 118 -13.09 15.19 -4.43
N MET A 119 -11.96 15.57 -5.04
CA MET A 119 -10.69 14.86 -4.90
C MET A 119 -9.95 15.24 -3.62
N ALA A 120 -9.24 14.27 -3.06
CA ALA A 120 -8.27 14.52 -2.01
C ALA A 120 -7.08 15.33 -2.55
N ARG A 121 -6.60 16.28 -1.75
CA ARG A 121 -5.54 17.21 -2.18
C ARG A 121 -4.25 16.47 -2.55
N LEU A 122 -3.90 15.44 -1.78
CA LEU A 122 -2.73 14.60 -2.05
C LEU A 122 -2.80 13.89 -3.41
N GLN A 123 -4.00 13.53 -3.91
CA GLN A 123 -4.11 12.93 -5.25
C GLN A 123 -3.61 13.87 -6.34
N LEU A 124 -3.95 15.16 -6.23
CA LEU A 124 -3.54 16.18 -7.19
C LEU A 124 -2.03 16.40 -7.11
N LEU A 125 -1.48 16.55 -5.90
CA LEU A 125 -0.04 16.75 -5.68
C LEU A 125 0.80 15.59 -6.23
N MET A 126 0.34 14.35 -6.03
CA MET A 126 1.03 13.16 -6.54
C MET A 126 0.91 13.01 -8.06
N LEU A 127 -0.23 13.40 -8.65
CA LEU A 127 -0.39 13.47 -10.10
C LEU A 127 0.56 14.50 -10.73
N GLU A 128 0.74 15.63 -10.07
CA GLU A 128 1.67 16.68 -10.50
C GLU A 128 3.14 16.25 -10.33
N ALA A 129 3.49 15.57 -9.24
CA ALA A 129 4.83 15.00 -9.06
C ALA A 129 5.15 13.94 -10.12
N ALA A 130 4.18 13.09 -10.47
CA ALA A 130 4.32 12.12 -11.56
C ALA A 130 4.62 12.81 -12.90
N ARG A 131 3.89 13.90 -13.23
CA ARG A 131 4.13 14.71 -14.43
C ARG A 131 5.58 15.22 -14.48
N ARG A 132 6.02 15.88 -13.41
CA ARG A 132 7.37 16.47 -13.33
C ARG A 132 8.46 15.41 -13.40
N CYS A 133 8.23 14.24 -12.83
CA CYS A 133 9.17 13.12 -12.90
C CYS A 133 9.30 12.56 -14.32
N LEU A 134 8.19 12.46 -15.05
CA LEU A 134 8.20 12.09 -16.47
C LEU A 134 8.88 13.16 -17.33
N GLU A 135 8.71 14.44 -17.01
CA GLU A 135 9.38 15.56 -17.68
C GLU A 135 10.89 15.56 -17.46
N ASP A 136 11.36 15.40 -16.21
CA ASP A 136 12.79 15.26 -15.91
C ASP A 136 13.43 14.05 -16.63
N ALA A 137 12.63 13.01 -16.90
CA ALA A 137 13.06 11.85 -17.67
C ALA A 137 13.01 12.02 -19.19
N GLY A 138 12.69 13.21 -19.72
CA GLY A 138 12.64 13.51 -21.16
C GLY A 138 11.24 13.77 -21.74
N GLY A 139 10.19 13.83 -20.91
CA GLY A 139 8.86 14.29 -21.33
C GLY A 139 8.10 13.38 -22.31
N ALA A 140 7.29 13.99 -23.17
CA ALA A 140 6.39 13.30 -24.10
C ALA A 140 7.12 12.57 -25.25
N ASP A 141 8.31 13.04 -25.62
CA ASP A 141 9.13 12.50 -26.72
C ASP A 141 9.91 11.24 -26.33
N ARG A 142 9.80 10.83 -25.06
CA ARG A 142 10.47 9.66 -24.53
C ARG A 142 9.90 8.34 -25.04
N ALA A 143 10.78 7.42 -25.42
CA ALA A 143 10.45 6.01 -25.63
C ALA A 143 10.14 5.31 -24.28
N LEU A 144 8.86 5.24 -23.91
CA LEU A 144 8.36 4.50 -22.75
C LEU A 144 7.32 3.47 -23.21
N ASP A 145 7.59 2.18 -22.98
CA ASP A 145 6.58 1.14 -23.20
C ASP A 145 5.48 1.25 -22.15
N ARG A 146 4.37 1.86 -22.57
CA ARG A 146 3.24 2.18 -21.70
C ARG A 146 2.52 0.94 -21.20
N ASP A 147 2.51 -0.15 -21.96
CA ASP A 147 1.85 -1.40 -21.57
C ASP A 147 2.70 -2.19 -20.55
N ARG A 148 3.99 -1.84 -20.42
CA ARG A 148 4.94 -2.44 -19.48
C ARG A 148 5.52 -1.44 -18.48
N THR A 149 4.78 -0.36 -18.21
CA THR A 149 5.13 0.62 -17.17
C THR A 149 4.16 0.50 -15.99
N ASP A 150 4.70 0.13 -14.84
CA ASP A 150 3.94 0.00 -13.59
C ASP A 150 3.90 1.34 -12.83
N VAL A 151 2.85 1.57 -12.06
CA VAL A 151 2.67 2.75 -11.19
C VAL A 151 2.47 2.29 -9.76
N VAL A 152 3.39 2.68 -8.88
CA VAL A 152 3.37 2.31 -7.45
C VAL A 152 3.29 3.58 -6.62
N VAL A 153 2.23 3.71 -5.83
CA VAL A 153 2.00 4.86 -4.96
C VAL A 153 2.20 4.50 -3.49
N GLY A 154 2.83 5.38 -2.72
CA GLY A 154 2.98 5.23 -1.28
C GLY A 154 2.37 6.39 -0.50
N THR A 155 1.50 6.09 0.46
CA THR A 155 0.91 7.06 1.40
C THR A 155 0.65 6.38 2.75
N CYS A 156 0.36 7.15 3.80
CA CYS A 156 0.06 6.65 5.14
C CYS A 156 -1.18 7.35 5.68
N PHE A 157 -2.02 6.60 6.40
CA PHE A 157 -3.29 7.06 6.97
C PHE A 157 -4.32 7.48 5.92
N GLY A 158 -5.50 7.87 6.39
CA GLY A 158 -6.54 8.37 5.53
C GLY A 158 -6.25 9.74 4.90
N LEU A 159 -6.86 9.98 3.75
CA LEU A 159 -6.80 11.26 3.03
C LEU A 159 -7.84 12.25 3.59
N ASP A 160 -7.62 13.56 3.39
CA ASP A 160 -8.55 14.64 3.78
C ASP A 160 -10.03 14.35 3.41
N ARG A 161 -10.30 13.83 2.21
CA ARG A 161 -11.66 13.49 1.77
C ARG A 161 -12.28 12.33 2.53
N GLN A 162 -11.49 11.36 3.00
CA GLN A 162 -12.02 10.28 3.84
C GLN A 162 -12.51 10.83 5.18
N TYR A 163 -11.78 11.79 5.76
CA TYR A 163 -12.18 12.46 7.00
C TYR A 163 -13.39 13.38 6.78
N ALA A 164 -13.41 14.14 5.69
CA ALA A 164 -14.53 15.01 5.34
C ALA A 164 -15.83 14.22 5.13
N ASN A 165 -15.77 13.10 4.40
CA ASN A 165 -16.92 12.22 4.19
C ASN A 165 -17.39 11.56 5.49
N ALA A 166 -16.47 11.07 6.32
CA ALA A 166 -16.81 10.50 7.63
C ALA A 166 -17.50 11.53 8.53
N LEU A 167 -16.97 12.77 8.58
CA LEU A 167 -17.55 13.87 9.34
C LEU A 167 -18.91 14.30 8.79
N ARG A 168 -19.12 14.29 7.47
CA ARG A 168 -20.41 14.60 6.85
C ARG A 168 -21.48 13.58 7.23
N VAL A 169 -21.15 12.29 7.19
CA VAL A 169 -22.07 11.21 7.59
C VAL A 169 -22.39 11.31 9.08
N GLU A 170 -21.38 11.44 9.94
CA GLU A 170 -21.58 11.60 11.39
C GLU A 170 -22.33 12.90 11.74
N GLY A 171 -22.10 13.97 10.99
CA GLY A 171 -22.77 15.25 11.18
C GLY A 171 -24.30 15.16 11.03
N ARG A 172 -24.83 14.20 10.25
CA ARG A 172 -26.28 13.94 10.21
C ARG A 172 -26.79 13.33 11.51
N ARG A 173 -26.01 12.45 12.14
CA ARG A 173 -26.32 11.89 13.46
C ARG A 173 -26.28 12.99 14.52
N TYR A 174 -25.23 13.82 14.51
CA TYR A 174 -25.11 15.00 15.36
C TYR A 174 -26.33 15.93 15.21
N ALA A 175 -26.72 16.24 13.97
CA ALA A 175 -27.86 17.11 13.68
C ALA A 175 -29.19 16.54 14.23
N ARG A 176 -29.41 15.22 14.14
CA ARG A 176 -30.57 14.57 14.77
C ARG A 176 -30.51 14.63 16.30
N GLU A 177 -29.32 14.53 16.89
CA GLU A 177 -29.16 14.64 18.35
C GLU A 177 -29.50 16.06 18.85
N LEU A 178 -29.26 17.12 18.07
CA LEU A 178 -29.75 18.47 18.40
C LEU A 178 -31.28 18.49 18.54
N ARG A 179 -31.99 17.91 17.57
CA ARG A 179 -33.45 17.79 17.62
C ARG A 179 -33.93 16.94 18.79
N ARG A 180 -33.24 15.82 19.09
CA ARG A 180 -33.56 14.95 20.23
C ARG A 180 -33.33 15.64 21.57
N ALA A 181 -32.26 16.43 21.71
CA ALA A 181 -32.00 17.23 22.91
C ALA A 181 -33.15 18.21 23.20
N ALA A 182 -33.72 18.82 22.15
CA ALA A 182 -34.85 19.74 22.29
C ALA A 182 -36.20 19.05 22.58
N ALA A 183 -36.34 17.74 22.30
CA ALA A 183 -37.62 17.03 22.42
C ALA A 183 -38.22 17.08 23.84
N GLY A 184 -37.37 17.15 24.87
CA GLY A 184 -37.79 17.28 26.27
C GLY A 184 -38.08 18.71 26.73
N SER A 185 -37.86 19.73 25.89
CA SER A 185 -38.15 21.12 26.24
C SER A 185 -39.66 21.35 26.31
N SER A 186 -40.14 22.06 27.33
CA SER A 186 -41.54 22.48 27.42
C SER A 186 -41.87 23.60 26.42
N ASP A 187 -40.88 24.39 25.99
CA ASP A 187 -41.06 25.50 25.06
C ASP A 187 -41.16 25.01 23.59
N PRO A 188 -42.28 25.28 22.89
CA PRO A 188 -42.43 24.95 21.48
C PRO A 188 -41.39 25.59 20.57
N ARG A 189 -40.93 26.82 20.87
CA ARG A 189 -39.95 27.53 20.03
C ARG A 189 -38.61 26.82 20.05
N THR A 190 -38.18 26.32 21.21
CA THR A 190 -36.98 25.49 21.34
C THR A 190 -37.06 24.25 20.44
N ARG A 191 -38.21 23.56 20.40
CA ARG A 191 -38.40 22.37 19.56
C ARG A 191 -38.37 22.70 18.07
N GLU A 192 -39.02 23.79 17.67
CA GLU A 192 -39.06 24.26 16.28
C GLU A 192 -37.68 24.71 15.78
N ASN A 193 -36.98 25.55 16.55
CA ASN A 193 -35.64 26.00 16.22
C ASN A 193 -34.63 24.84 16.16
N ALA A 194 -34.73 23.85 17.03
CA ALA A 194 -33.84 22.68 16.96
C ALA A 194 -34.10 21.81 15.72
N ALA A 195 -35.37 21.70 15.27
CA ALA A 195 -35.69 21.02 14.02
C ALA A 195 -35.18 21.79 12.80
N GLN A 196 -35.27 23.12 12.81
CA GLN A 196 -34.68 23.97 11.77
C GLN A 196 -33.15 23.90 11.78
N ALA A 197 -32.52 23.88 12.96
CA ALA A 197 -31.08 23.72 13.12
C ALA A 197 -30.57 22.39 12.52
N GLU A 198 -31.36 21.31 12.61
CA GLU A 198 -31.00 20.03 11.97
C GLU A 198 -30.82 20.19 10.44
N GLU A 199 -31.75 20.88 9.77
CA GLU A 199 -31.67 21.10 8.32
C GLU A 199 -30.60 22.13 7.94
N GLU A 200 -30.48 23.22 8.70
CA GLU A 200 -29.44 24.23 8.48
C GLU A 200 -28.04 23.62 8.62
N LEU A 201 -27.80 22.78 9.63
CA LEU A 201 -26.52 22.11 9.83
C LEU A 201 -26.20 21.18 8.67
N ARG A 202 -27.16 20.39 8.18
CA ARG A 202 -26.97 19.54 6.99
C ARG A 202 -26.55 20.36 5.77
N SER A 203 -27.20 21.50 5.52
CA SER A 203 -26.82 22.41 4.44
C SER A 203 -25.41 22.98 4.62
N VAL A 204 -25.03 23.35 5.85
CA VAL A 204 -23.70 23.86 6.16
C VAL A 204 -22.63 22.81 5.92
N LEU A 205 -22.86 21.56 6.35
CA LEU A 205 -21.93 20.45 6.16
C LEU A 205 -21.73 20.13 4.68
N ARG A 206 -22.80 20.05 3.88
CA ARG A 206 -22.69 19.84 2.42
C ARG A 206 -21.87 20.94 1.75
N ARG A 207 -22.09 22.19 2.13
CA ARG A 207 -21.36 23.35 1.57
C ARG A 207 -19.89 23.37 1.98
N ARG A 208 -19.56 23.00 3.22
CA ARG A 208 -18.17 23.08 3.75
C ARG A 208 -17.33 21.85 3.45
N LEU A 209 -17.92 20.66 3.54
CA LEU A 209 -17.21 19.37 3.39
C LEU A 209 -17.35 18.79 1.98
N GLY A 210 -18.30 19.31 1.19
CA GLY A 210 -18.66 18.78 -0.10
C GLY A 210 -19.65 17.62 0.02
N ALA A 211 -20.44 17.42 -1.02
CA ALA A 211 -21.23 16.23 -1.24
C ALA A 211 -21.28 16.01 -2.75
N SER A 212 -20.67 14.92 -3.21
CA SER A 212 -20.56 14.62 -4.64
C SER A 212 -20.74 13.13 -4.88
N PRO A 213 -21.35 12.73 -6.01
CA PRO A 213 -21.28 11.34 -6.46
C PRO A 213 -19.82 10.87 -6.58
N HIS A 214 -18.87 11.77 -6.83
CA HIS A 214 -17.46 11.44 -6.96
C HIS A 214 -16.70 11.29 -5.63
N ASP A 215 -17.34 11.51 -4.48
CA ASP A 215 -16.70 11.44 -3.16
C ASP A 215 -16.01 10.08 -2.93
N ARG A 216 -16.65 8.97 -3.38
CA ARG A 216 -16.06 7.63 -3.23
C ARG A 216 -14.73 7.48 -3.96
N VAL A 217 -14.63 7.95 -5.21
CA VAL A 217 -13.37 7.88 -5.97
C VAL A 217 -12.41 9.01 -5.62
N GLY A 218 -12.90 10.08 -5.00
CA GLY A 218 -12.08 11.19 -4.54
C GLY A 218 -11.34 10.91 -3.25
N GLU A 219 -11.82 9.94 -2.45
CA GLU A 219 -11.25 9.61 -1.14
C GLU A 219 -10.29 8.40 -1.13
N MET A 220 -10.29 7.58 -2.18
CA MET A 220 -9.51 6.32 -2.20
C MET A 220 -8.02 6.57 -2.44
N ALA A 221 -7.15 5.78 -1.81
CA ALA A 221 -5.71 5.86 -2.10
C ALA A 221 -5.40 5.22 -3.45
N SER A 222 -6.10 4.13 -3.82
CA SER A 222 -5.88 3.45 -5.10
C SER A 222 -6.27 4.27 -6.34
N THR A 223 -7.07 5.34 -6.17
CA THR A 223 -7.37 6.25 -7.28
C THR A 223 -6.21 7.18 -7.63
N ILE A 224 -5.22 7.37 -6.75
CA ILE A 224 -4.00 8.14 -7.06
C ILE A 224 -3.22 7.47 -8.19
N PRO A 225 -2.75 6.20 -8.05
CA PRO A 225 -2.01 5.54 -9.12
C PRO A 225 -2.88 5.31 -10.36
N ALA A 226 -4.19 5.08 -10.21
CA ALA A 226 -5.11 4.97 -11.36
C ALA A 226 -5.26 6.27 -12.16
N ARG A 227 -5.30 7.44 -11.50
CA ARG A 227 -5.32 8.74 -12.18
C ARG A 227 -4.01 9.01 -12.89
N ILE A 228 -2.87 8.68 -12.27
CA ILE A 228 -1.55 8.76 -12.91
C ILE A 228 -1.53 7.86 -14.16
N ALA A 229 -1.94 6.61 -14.03
CA ALA A 229 -2.06 5.66 -15.13
C ALA A 229 -2.93 6.23 -16.27
N SER A 230 -4.11 6.75 -15.97
CA SER A 230 -5.02 7.34 -16.96
C SER A 230 -4.46 8.61 -17.62
N ALA A 231 -3.82 9.50 -16.86
CA ALA A 231 -3.29 10.75 -17.38
C ALA A 231 -2.16 10.52 -18.39
N PHE A 232 -1.27 9.58 -18.08
CA PHE A 232 -0.08 9.27 -18.88
C PHE A 232 -0.21 8.02 -19.74
N ARG A 233 -1.39 7.39 -19.74
CA ARG A 233 -1.72 6.15 -20.46
C ARG A 233 -0.81 4.97 -20.10
N LEU A 234 -0.43 4.85 -18.84
CA LEU A 234 0.39 3.74 -18.33
C LEU A 234 -0.53 2.56 -17.98
N ARG A 235 -0.29 1.39 -18.56
CA ARG A 235 -1.21 0.24 -18.56
C ARG A 235 -0.66 -0.99 -17.83
N GLY A 236 0.51 -0.86 -17.19
CA GLY A 236 1.09 -1.89 -16.31
C GLY A 236 0.37 -2.01 -14.96
N ARG A 237 1.00 -2.68 -14.01
CA ARG A 237 0.47 -2.87 -12.64
C ARG A 237 0.29 -1.51 -11.97
N THR A 238 -0.78 -1.37 -11.20
CA THR A 238 -1.14 -0.11 -10.54
C THR A 238 -1.60 -0.41 -9.14
N LEU A 239 -0.93 0.13 -8.11
CA LEU A 239 -1.32 -0.07 -6.72
C LEU A 239 -0.85 1.07 -5.82
N ALA A 240 -1.54 1.25 -4.68
CA ALA A 240 -1.07 2.02 -3.55
C ALA A 240 -0.63 1.07 -2.42
N LEU A 241 0.34 1.47 -1.61
CA LEU A 241 0.81 0.69 -0.45
C LEU A 241 1.19 1.58 0.74
N GLU A 242 1.21 0.95 1.91
CA GLU A 242 1.61 1.56 3.18
C GLU A 242 2.46 0.56 3.99
N SER A 243 3.57 1.05 4.57
CA SER A 243 4.39 0.34 5.56
C SER A 243 4.95 1.36 6.58
N SER A 244 4.13 2.32 7.03
CA SER A 244 4.56 3.42 7.89
C SER A 244 5.74 4.20 7.26
N ASP A 245 6.78 4.58 8.00
CA ASP A 245 7.94 5.28 7.43
C ASP A 245 8.70 4.45 6.37
N ALA A 246 8.52 3.12 6.37
CA ALA A 246 9.15 2.23 5.40
C ALA A 246 8.41 2.19 4.05
N THR A 247 7.27 2.88 3.89
CA THR A 247 6.45 2.91 2.66
C THR A 247 7.29 3.14 1.39
N SER A 248 8.11 4.21 1.36
CA SER A 248 9.01 4.49 0.24
C SER A 248 9.97 3.34 -0.09
N PHE A 249 10.51 2.69 0.94
CA PHE A 249 11.49 1.61 0.78
C PHE A 249 10.82 0.33 0.28
N VAL A 250 9.61 0.02 0.76
CA VAL A 250 8.82 -1.11 0.27
C VAL A 250 8.41 -0.90 -1.19
N ALA A 251 7.98 0.32 -1.56
CA ALA A 251 7.68 0.65 -2.95
C ALA A 251 8.91 0.50 -3.87
N LEU A 252 10.07 0.97 -3.42
CA LEU A 252 11.32 0.79 -4.15
C LEU A 252 11.71 -0.70 -4.27
N ALA A 253 11.65 -1.47 -3.19
CA ALA A 253 11.98 -2.90 -3.21
C ALA A 253 11.06 -3.69 -4.15
N HIS A 254 9.76 -3.36 -4.18
CA HIS A 254 8.81 -3.94 -5.13
C HIS A 254 9.17 -3.58 -6.57
N ALA A 255 9.46 -2.31 -6.86
CA ALA A 255 9.85 -1.85 -8.19
C ALA A 255 11.13 -2.54 -8.68
N LEU A 256 12.15 -2.67 -7.82
CA LEU A 256 13.39 -3.38 -8.14
C LEU A 256 13.14 -4.87 -8.44
N THR A 257 12.29 -5.51 -7.64
CA THR A 257 11.90 -6.91 -7.84
C THR A 257 11.21 -7.10 -9.19
N ALA A 258 10.23 -6.26 -9.52
CA ALA A 258 9.50 -6.32 -10.79
C ALA A 258 10.40 -6.08 -12.00
N LEU A 259 11.26 -5.05 -11.94
CA LEU A 259 12.21 -4.73 -13.01
C LEU A 259 13.21 -5.87 -13.23
N ARG A 260 13.84 -6.39 -12.17
CA ARG A 260 14.84 -7.46 -12.26
C ARG A 260 14.26 -8.79 -12.72
N ALA A 261 13.00 -9.06 -12.40
CA ALA A 261 12.27 -10.23 -12.90
C ALA A 261 11.82 -10.09 -14.36
N GLY A 262 12.00 -8.92 -14.99
CA GLY A 262 11.47 -8.66 -16.33
C GLY A 262 9.94 -8.58 -16.37
N ALA A 263 9.28 -8.36 -15.22
CA ALA A 263 7.83 -8.30 -15.11
C ALA A 263 7.26 -6.99 -15.68
N CYS A 264 8.09 -5.96 -15.81
CA CYS A 264 7.85 -4.66 -16.42
C CYS A 264 9.17 -4.12 -17.01
N ASP A 265 9.10 -3.04 -17.79
CA ASP A 265 10.28 -2.37 -18.35
C ASP A 265 10.60 -1.04 -17.67
N ALA A 266 9.59 -0.42 -17.04
CA ALA A 266 9.74 0.77 -16.21
C ALA A 266 8.78 0.72 -15.02
N VAL A 267 9.13 1.44 -13.94
CA VAL A 267 8.25 1.65 -12.78
C VAL A 267 8.29 3.12 -12.38
N LEU A 268 7.12 3.73 -12.27
CA LEU A 268 6.95 5.05 -11.68
C LEU A 268 6.53 4.90 -10.22
N VAL A 269 7.45 5.23 -9.30
CA VAL A 269 7.20 5.23 -7.86
C VAL A 269 6.87 6.66 -7.43
N VAL A 270 5.72 6.88 -6.79
CA VAL A 270 5.31 8.20 -6.28
C VAL A 270 4.89 8.08 -4.82
N THR A 271 5.50 8.84 -3.93
CA THR A 271 5.21 8.78 -2.48
C THR A 271 4.86 10.15 -1.94
N GLY A 272 3.90 10.22 -1.03
CA GLY A 272 3.37 11.49 -0.55
C GLY A 272 2.96 11.46 0.91
N GLN A 273 3.34 12.51 1.63
CA GLN A 273 2.84 12.81 2.96
C GLN A 273 2.40 14.27 3.01
N ARG A 274 1.16 14.49 3.44
CA ARG A 274 0.62 15.80 3.80
C ARG A 274 0.09 15.74 5.23
N ARG A 275 -0.03 16.87 5.90
CA ARG A 275 -0.75 17.00 7.16
C ARG A 275 -2.24 17.00 6.87
N GLU A 276 -2.78 15.80 6.69
CA GLU A 276 -4.24 15.63 6.48
C GLU A 276 -5.03 15.95 7.76
N SER A 277 -4.36 15.95 8.92
CA SER A 277 -4.96 16.22 10.22
C SER A 277 -3.95 16.51 11.33
N PRO A 278 -4.32 17.34 12.33
CA PRO A 278 -3.49 17.57 13.50
C PRO A 278 -3.38 16.34 14.42
N LEU A 279 -4.22 15.31 14.26
CA LEU A 279 -4.20 14.11 15.11
C LEU A 279 -2.89 13.33 15.02
N LEU A 280 -2.32 13.26 13.83
CA LEU A 280 -1.11 12.50 13.59
C LEU A 280 0.05 13.03 14.44
N GLU A 281 0.25 14.35 14.46
CA GLU A 281 1.28 15.01 15.28
C GLU A 281 1.06 14.76 16.77
N ARG A 282 -0.17 14.91 17.26
CA ARG A 282 -0.49 14.64 18.68
C ARG A 282 -0.22 13.18 19.06
N THR A 283 -0.49 12.25 18.14
CA THR A 283 -0.29 10.82 18.38
C THR A 283 1.18 10.43 18.34
N LEU A 284 1.96 11.03 17.45
CA LEU A 284 3.42 10.88 17.43
C LEU A 284 4.04 11.48 18.72
N ALA A 285 3.58 12.64 19.16
CA ALA A 285 4.01 13.24 20.42
C ALA A 285 3.65 12.36 21.63
N ALA A 286 2.45 11.77 21.68
CA ALA A 286 2.05 10.82 22.71
C ALA A 286 2.91 9.53 22.74
N LYS A 287 3.59 9.21 21.63
CA LYS A 287 4.60 8.14 21.55
C LYS A 287 6.02 8.61 21.92
N GLY A 288 6.21 9.86 22.35
CA GLY A 288 7.53 10.44 22.64
C GLY A 288 8.34 10.77 21.38
N LEU A 289 7.68 10.95 20.24
CA LEU A 289 8.31 11.22 18.94
C LEU A 289 7.99 12.64 18.49
N GLU A 290 8.53 13.62 19.21
CA GLU A 290 8.28 15.06 18.99
C GLU A 290 9.00 15.67 17.77
N HIS A 291 9.52 14.83 16.86
CA HIS A 291 10.20 15.33 15.66
C HIS A 291 9.15 15.98 14.74
N GLY A 292 9.39 17.24 14.36
CA GLY A 292 8.47 18.00 13.51
C GLY A 292 8.08 17.23 12.25
N LEU A 293 6.77 16.97 12.09
CA LEU A 293 6.22 16.29 10.93
C LEU A 293 6.43 17.17 9.69
N GLY A 294 7.05 16.61 8.66
CA GLY A 294 7.24 17.29 7.38
C GLY A 294 6.15 16.92 6.38
N GLU A 295 5.95 17.78 5.38
CA GLU A 295 5.15 17.45 4.19
C GLU A 295 6.06 17.28 2.98
N GLY A 296 5.66 16.44 2.03
CA GLY A 296 6.37 16.34 0.78
C GLY A 296 5.82 15.23 -0.11
N VAL A 297 5.97 15.43 -1.41
CA VAL A 297 5.70 14.43 -2.43
C VAL A 297 6.95 14.21 -3.27
N GLY A 298 7.37 12.96 -3.42
CA GLY A 298 8.50 12.56 -4.25
C GLY A 298 8.08 11.58 -5.32
N ALA A 299 8.79 11.58 -6.45
CA ALA A 299 8.61 10.60 -7.50
C ALA A 299 9.94 10.17 -8.12
N LEU A 300 10.05 8.88 -8.47
CA LEU A 300 11.18 8.27 -9.15
C LEU A 300 10.68 7.46 -10.33
N LEU A 301 11.32 7.62 -11.48
CA LEU A 301 11.14 6.74 -12.63
C LEU A 301 12.35 5.82 -12.73
N LEU A 302 12.09 4.52 -12.74
CA LEU A 302 13.09 3.47 -12.61
C LEU A 302 13.06 2.55 -13.83
N LYS A 303 14.25 2.20 -14.34
CA LYS A 303 14.42 1.23 -15.45
C LYS A 303 15.63 0.35 -15.19
N ARG A 304 15.64 -0.88 -15.71
CA ARG A 304 16.89 -1.67 -15.77
C ARG A 304 17.96 -0.88 -16.52
N LEU A 305 19.22 -0.95 -16.06
CA LEU A 305 20.31 -0.16 -16.66
C LEU A 305 20.45 -0.39 -18.16
N GLY A 306 20.42 -1.63 -18.64
CA GLY A 306 20.52 -1.93 -20.07
C GLY A 306 19.33 -1.40 -20.88
N THR A 307 18.14 -1.32 -20.27
CA THR A 307 16.96 -0.69 -20.90
C THR A 307 17.11 0.82 -20.93
N ALA A 308 17.64 1.43 -19.87
CA ALA A 308 17.89 2.87 -19.80
C ALA A 308 18.95 3.32 -20.81
N GLU A 309 20.08 2.60 -20.90
CA GLU A 309 21.15 2.88 -21.87
C GLU A 309 20.67 2.71 -23.32
N ARG A 310 19.91 1.65 -23.60
CA ARG A 310 19.33 1.41 -24.93
C ARG A 310 18.41 2.55 -25.38
N ASP A 311 17.60 3.06 -24.45
CA ASP A 311 16.62 4.09 -24.75
C ASP A 311 17.23 5.51 -24.68
N GLY A 312 18.54 5.63 -24.41
CA GLY A 312 19.24 6.90 -24.35
C GLY A 312 18.84 7.77 -23.15
N ASP A 313 18.35 7.16 -22.08
CA ASP A 313 17.87 7.89 -20.90
C ASP A 313 19.02 8.63 -20.20
N ARG A 314 18.70 9.82 -19.67
CA ARG A 314 19.52 10.45 -18.62
C ARG A 314 19.47 9.58 -17.37
N ILE A 315 20.62 9.31 -16.75
CA ILE A 315 20.71 8.48 -15.55
C ILE A 315 21.28 9.33 -14.40
N HIS A 316 20.48 9.54 -13.36
CA HIS A 316 20.88 10.30 -12.17
C HIS A 316 21.78 9.46 -11.25
N ALA A 317 21.40 8.22 -10.98
CA ALA A 317 22.14 7.28 -10.15
C ALA A 317 21.71 5.83 -10.42
N LEU A 318 22.50 4.88 -9.92
CA LEU A 318 22.19 3.45 -9.96
C LEU A 318 21.75 2.97 -8.57
N VAL A 319 20.62 2.28 -8.49
CA VAL A 319 20.22 1.50 -7.31
C VAL A 319 20.77 0.10 -7.45
N ARG A 320 21.64 -0.29 -6.52
CA ARG A 320 22.41 -1.54 -6.56
C ARG A 320 21.86 -2.60 -5.61
N GLY A 321 21.46 -2.20 -4.40
CA GLY A 321 20.91 -3.10 -3.39
C GLY A 321 19.78 -2.43 -2.62
N CYS A 322 18.83 -3.21 -2.13
CA CYS A 322 17.73 -2.73 -1.31
C CYS A 322 17.26 -3.87 -0.39
N SER A 323 17.66 -3.78 0.88
CA SER A 323 17.34 -4.82 1.87
C SER A 323 16.39 -4.29 2.93
N LEU A 324 15.38 -5.11 3.23
CA LEU A 324 14.35 -4.87 4.24
C LEU A 324 14.36 -6.03 5.23
N THR A 325 14.35 -5.71 6.52
CA THR A 325 14.14 -6.70 7.59
C THR A 325 13.16 -6.14 8.61
N HIS A 326 12.54 -6.99 9.41
CA HIS A 326 11.56 -6.57 10.41
C HIS A 326 11.88 -7.17 11.77
N GLU A 327 11.66 -6.39 12.83
CA GLU A 327 11.70 -6.85 14.21
C GLU A 327 10.28 -7.03 14.74
N ALA A 328 9.80 -8.26 14.81
CA ALA A 328 8.51 -8.55 15.42
C ALA A 328 8.51 -8.22 16.92
N ARG A 329 7.50 -7.47 17.35
CA ARG A 329 7.28 -7.14 18.76
C ARG A 329 5.79 -7.26 19.10
N PRO A 330 5.43 -7.95 20.19
CA PRO A 330 4.03 -8.06 20.62
C PRO A 330 3.50 -6.78 21.28
N GLY A 331 4.38 -5.86 21.69
CA GLY A 331 4.05 -4.58 22.34
C GLY A 331 3.57 -3.49 21.38
N PRO A 332 3.39 -2.24 21.87
CA PRO A 332 3.12 -1.08 21.02
C PRO A 332 4.18 -0.90 19.93
N PHE A 333 3.78 -0.34 18.80
CA PHE A 333 4.71 -0.09 17.70
C PHE A 333 5.79 0.90 18.11
N GLY A 334 7.03 0.57 17.73
CA GLY A 334 8.19 1.43 17.84
C GLY A 334 9.32 0.96 16.91
N ARG A 335 10.24 1.88 16.60
CA ARG A 335 11.40 1.63 15.73
C ARG A 335 12.29 0.52 16.29
N SER A 336 12.97 -0.20 15.39
CA SER A 336 13.97 -1.18 15.81
C SER A 336 15.19 -0.46 16.42
N THR A 337 15.53 -0.88 17.64
CA THR A 337 16.71 -0.40 18.38
C THR A 337 17.89 -1.37 18.29
N SER A 338 17.72 -2.48 17.56
CA SER A 338 18.72 -3.54 17.47
C SER A 338 19.86 -3.17 16.51
N ALA A 339 20.98 -2.69 17.05
CA ALA A 339 22.19 -2.42 16.26
C ALA A 339 22.70 -3.65 15.49
N VAL A 340 22.45 -4.86 15.99
CA VAL A 340 22.77 -6.11 15.30
C VAL A 340 21.93 -6.27 14.03
N ARG A 341 20.62 -6.03 14.13
CA ARG A 341 19.69 -6.11 12.98
C ARG A 341 20.01 -5.06 11.92
N HIS A 342 20.29 -3.82 12.34
CA HIS A 342 20.72 -2.75 11.44
C HIS A 342 21.99 -3.14 10.66
N ARG A 343 23.01 -3.66 11.35
CA ARG A 343 24.25 -4.14 10.70
C ARG A 343 24.01 -5.33 9.77
N ALA A 344 23.18 -6.29 10.18
CA ALA A 344 22.85 -7.45 9.34
C ALA A 344 22.13 -7.03 8.06
N ASN A 345 21.14 -6.13 8.17
CA ASN A 345 20.40 -5.61 7.02
C ASN A 345 21.29 -4.79 6.07
N LEU A 346 22.20 -3.97 6.62
CA LEU A 346 23.17 -3.23 5.82
C LEU A 346 24.12 -4.16 5.06
N ARG A 347 24.64 -5.20 5.72
CA ARG A 347 25.49 -6.22 5.08
C ARG A 347 24.75 -6.93 3.95
N GLN A 348 23.47 -7.23 4.14
CA GLN A 348 22.64 -7.81 3.09
C GLN A 348 22.49 -6.85 1.89
N ALA A 349 22.17 -5.58 2.12
CA ALA A 349 22.06 -4.60 1.05
C ALA A 349 23.38 -4.42 0.27
N LEU A 350 24.53 -4.44 0.97
CA LEU A 350 25.86 -4.38 0.35
C LEU A 350 26.21 -5.64 -0.43
N ARG A 351 25.79 -6.83 0.04
CA ARG A 351 25.95 -8.09 -0.72
C ARG A 351 25.14 -8.06 -2.01
N GLU A 352 23.89 -7.61 -1.96
CA GLU A 352 23.04 -7.44 -3.14
C GLU A 352 23.63 -6.44 -4.14
N ALA A 353 24.25 -5.38 -3.65
CA ALA A 353 24.91 -4.38 -4.49
C ALA A 353 26.15 -4.93 -5.23
N GLY A 354 26.76 -6.00 -4.71
CA GLY A 354 28.00 -6.59 -5.19
C GLY A 354 29.26 -5.81 -4.78
N ARG A 355 30.43 -6.35 -5.16
CA ARG A 355 31.74 -5.74 -4.89
C ARG A 355 31.81 -4.31 -5.44
N GLY A 356 32.42 -3.40 -4.68
CA GLY A 356 32.69 -2.03 -5.12
C GLY A 356 33.35 -1.19 -4.02
N ALA A 357 33.42 0.12 -4.24
CA ALA A 357 34.10 1.04 -3.33
C ALA A 357 33.49 1.01 -1.91
N PRO A 358 34.26 1.39 -0.88
CA PRO A 358 33.70 1.69 0.43
C PRO A 358 32.60 2.74 0.35
N VAL A 359 31.60 2.63 1.24
CA VAL A 359 30.53 3.63 1.36
C VAL A 359 31.15 4.94 1.85
N GLN A 360 30.94 6.02 1.09
CA GLN A 360 31.48 7.35 1.42
C GLN A 360 30.42 8.29 2.00
N TYR A 361 29.14 7.98 1.84
CA TYR A 361 28.03 8.82 2.28
C TYR A 361 26.87 7.95 2.80
N VAL A 362 26.43 8.20 4.02
CA VAL A 362 25.24 7.63 4.64
C VAL A 362 24.19 8.72 4.84
N GLU A 363 23.01 8.49 4.29
CA GLU A 363 21.85 9.36 4.39
C GLU A 363 20.79 8.69 5.25
N HIS A 364 20.41 9.29 6.38
CA HIS A 364 19.30 8.79 7.17
C HIS A 364 17.98 9.44 6.74
N ALA A 365 17.07 8.62 6.23
CA ALA A 365 15.72 9.03 5.84
C ALA A 365 14.81 9.29 7.05
N THR A 366 15.08 8.63 8.18
CA THR A 366 14.31 8.73 9.42
C THR A 366 15.24 9.09 10.58
N PRO A 367 14.74 9.68 11.67
CA PRO A 367 15.56 9.93 12.86
C PRO A 367 16.32 8.65 13.27
N PRO A 368 17.64 8.73 13.50
CA PRO A 368 18.43 7.56 13.86
C PRO A 368 17.95 6.98 15.20
N PRO A 369 18.05 5.66 15.43
CA PRO A 369 17.86 5.12 16.77
C PRO A 369 18.85 5.77 17.75
N ALA A 370 18.50 5.85 19.04
CA ALA A 370 19.30 6.44 20.11
C ALA A 370 20.56 5.62 20.46
N TRP A 371 21.38 5.29 19.47
CA TRP A 371 22.70 4.69 19.64
C TRP A 371 23.75 5.73 19.24
N PRO A 372 24.84 5.89 20.00
CA PRO A 372 25.97 6.68 19.54
C PRO A 372 26.56 6.00 18.30
N LEU A 373 26.35 6.58 17.12
CA LEU A 373 27.12 6.20 15.94
C LEU A 373 28.61 6.30 16.30
N PRO A 374 29.47 5.37 15.84
CA PRO A 374 30.90 5.62 15.89
C PRO A 374 31.17 6.94 15.16
N GLY A 375 31.54 7.98 15.91
CA GLY A 375 31.79 9.33 15.38
C GLY A 375 30.74 10.41 15.70
N GLY A 376 29.65 10.09 16.40
CA GLY A 376 28.64 11.08 16.83
C GLY A 376 28.81 11.50 18.29
N GLY A 377 29.85 12.27 18.62
CA GLY A 377 30.03 12.85 19.95
C GLY A 377 31.47 13.29 20.23
N THR A 378 31.60 14.52 20.72
CA THR A 378 32.82 15.20 21.20
C THR A 378 33.95 14.29 21.70
N ALA A 379 35.11 14.41 21.06
CA ALA A 379 36.46 14.04 21.55
C ALA A 379 36.63 12.65 22.20
N GLY A 380 37.08 11.65 21.41
CA GLY A 380 37.72 10.42 21.90
C GLY A 380 37.64 9.26 20.91
N PRO A 381 38.70 8.46 20.69
CA PRO A 381 38.71 7.46 19.61
C PRO A 381 38.12 6.12 20.08
N ALA A 382 37.15 5.59 19.35
CA ALA A 382 36.79 4.17 19.41
C ALA A 382 36.61 3.64 17.97
N ARG A 383 37.46 2.68 17.61
CA ARG A 383 37.67 2.11 16.27
C ARG A 383 36.76 0.90 16.07
N GLY A 384 36.13 0.78 14.89
CA GLY A 384 35.44 -0.42 14.42
C GLY A 384 35.42 -0.43 12.90
N GLU A 385 36.15 -1.36 12.31
CA GLU A 385 36.39 -1.46 10.86
C GLU A 385 35.13 -1.92 10.09
N LEU A 386 34.89 -1.26 8.96
CA LEU A 386 33.97 -1.70 7.90
C LEU A 386 34.82 -2.27 6.75
N SER A 387 35.17 -3.55 6.81
CA SER A 387 35.71 -4.27 5.66
C SER A 387 35.05 -5.66 5.55
N ALA A 388 35.01 -6.18 4.32
CA ALA A 388 34.46 -7.49 3.99
C ALA A 388 35.62 -8.48 3.80
N ASP A 389 35.58 -9.60 4.55
CA ASP A 389 36.20 -10.93 4.37
C ASP A 389 36.77 -11.42 5.72
N SER A 390 36.32 -12.55 6.29
CA SER A 390 36.73 -13.92 5.92
C SER A 390 35.69 -14.96 6.38
N PRO A 391 35.61 -16.16 5.74
CA PRO A 391 34.73 -17.25 6.15
C PRO A 391 35.51 -18.26 7.01
N ASP A 392 35.15 -18.44 8.27
CA ASP A 392 35.22 -19.74 8.96
C ASP A 392 34.67 -19.62 10.39
N GLY A 393 33.89 -20.63 10.79
CA GLY A 393 33.32 -20.74 12.13
C GLY A 393 32.11 -21.64 12.16
N SER A 394 32.33 -22.95 12.19
CA SER A 394 31.33 -23.99 12.42
C SER A 394 30.57 -23.81 13.74
N PRO A 395 29.33 -24.30 13.85
CA PRO A 395 28.52 -24.20 15.06
C PRO A 395 28.92 -25.34 16.01
N ASP A 396 29.09 -25.04 17.29
CA ASP A 396 29.02 -26.08 18.32
C ASP A 396 27.99 -25.67 19.37
N GLU A 397 27.05 -26.59 19.56
CA GLU A 397 25.94 -26.53 20.49
C GLU A 397 26.40 -26.76 21.94
N THR A 398 25.54 -26.38 22.88
CA THR A 398 25.19 -27.05 24.15
C THR A 398 25.29 -26.16 25.41
N GLY A 399 24.18 -26.09 26.15
CA GLY A 399 24.18 -25.64 27.55
C GLY A 399 22.96 -24.79 27.94
N PRO A 400 22.13 -25.19 28.93
CA PRO A 400 20.75 -24.73 29.08
C PRO A 400 20.57 -23.50 29.98
N ASP A 401 19.49 -22.77 29.70
CA ASP A 401 18.82 -21.77 30.54
C ASP A 401 18.23 -22.41 31.82
N PRO A 402 18.22 -21.70 32.97
CA PRO A 402 16.91 -21.53 33.60
C PRO A 402 16.63 -20.13 34.20
N LEU A 403 15.37 -19.75 34.03
CA LEU A 403 14.62 -18.65 34.63
C LEU A 403 14.38 -18.79 36.16
N ILE A 404 14.04 -17.63 36.76
CA ILE A 404 13.29 -17.33 38.01
C ILE A 404 14.12 -16.93 39.26
N GLY A 405 13.97 -15.67 39.69
CA GLY A 405 14.16 -15.23 41.09
C GLY A 405 14.39 -13.72 41.27
N PRO A 406 13.79 -13.04 42.26
CA PRO A 406 13.46 -11.60 42.19
C PRO A 406 14.56 -10.62 42.68
N LEU A 407 14.39 -9.34 42.31
CA LEU A 407 15.07 -8.14 42.84
C LEU A 407 15.10 -8.10 44.38
N PRO A 408 16.14 -7.49 45.00
CA PRO A 408 15.95 -6.11 45.46
C PRO A 408 17.19 -5.17 45.43
N ALA A 409 16.88 -3.88 45.32
CA ALA A 409 17.51 -2.68 45.90
C ALA A 409 19.03 -2.39 45.77
N ALA A 410 19.31 -1.21 45.20
CA ALA A 410 20.54 -0.43 45.39
C ALA A 410 20.65 0.06 46.87
N PRO A 411 21.81 0.54 47.42
CA PRO A 411 22.57 1.65 46.81
C PRO A 411 24.11 1.71 47.06
N SER A 412 24.75 2.62 46.31
CA SER A 412 25.95 3.43 46.64
C SER A 412 27.26 2.76 47.08
N ALA A 413 28.35 3.01 46.34
CA ALA A 413 29.45 3.90 46.78
C ALA A 413 30.72 3.76 45.89
N GLU A 414 31.47 4.85 45.90
CA GLU A 414 32.72 5.22 45.22
C GLU A 414 33.91 4.24 45.36
N GLY A 415 34.86 4.34 44.41
CA GLY A 415 36.26 4.01 44.66
C GLY A 415 37.02 3.29 43.53
N ALA A 416 37.71 4.04 42.68
CA ALA A 416 38.89 3.55 41.94
C ALA A 416 40.13 3.52 42.89
N PRO A 417 41.34 3.03 42.51
CA PRO A 417 41.77 2.37 41.28
C PRO A 417 42.60 1.06 41.52
N ALA A 418 42.86 0.27 40.47
CA ALA A 418 43.96 -0.69 40.46
C ALA A 418 44.68 -0.69 39.10
N GLN A 419 46.01 -0.66 39.18
CA GLN A 419 46.99 -0.57 38.09
C GLN A 419 47.33 -1.96 37.47
N PRO A 420 48.15 -2.03 36.39
CA PRO A 420 48.01 -2.98 35.29
C PRO A 420 48.84 -4.26 35.44
N GLY A 421 48.36 -5.35 34.83
CA GLY A 421 49.08 -6.59 34.61
C GLY A 421 49.14 -6.91 33.12
N SER A 422 50.32 -7.28 32.65
CA SER A 422 50.73 -7.39 31.25
C SER A 422 50.24 -8.65 30.54
N ALA A 423 49.98 -8.53 29.23
CA ALA A 423 50.17 -9.62 28.29
C ALA A 423 50.58 -9.05 26.92
N CYS A 424 51.73 -9.49 26.44
CA CYS A 424 52.38 -9.12 25.18
C CYS A 424 51.69 -9.77 23.95
N PRO A 425 52.00 -9.28 22.72
CA PRO A 425 51.08 -9.26 21.59
C PRO A 425 51.28 -10.44 20.63
N HIS A 426 50.20 -10.85 19.96
CA HIS A 426 50.28 -11.55 18.67
C HIS A 426 50.25 -10.53 17.53
N ALA A 427 51.18 -10.72 16.60
CA ALA A 427 51.53 -9.83 15.51
C ALA A 427 50.36 -9.58 14.54
N ALA A 428 50.08 -8.31 14.28
CA ALA A 428 49.24 -7.85 13.19
C ALA A 428 50.05 -7.79 11.89
N GLU A 429 49.45 -8.22 10.78
CA GLU A 429 49.96 -7.93 9.44
C GLU A 429 49.91 -6.42 9.16
N PRO A 430 50.95 -5.82 8.54
CA PRO A 430 50.96 -4.40 8.20
C PRO A 430 50.40 -4.20 6.79
N GLY A 431 49.22 -3.57 6.63
CA GLY A 431 48.76 -3.29 5.27
C GLY A 431 47.39 -2.67 4.99
N ALA A 432 46.61 -2.22 5.98
CA ALA A 432 45.38 -1.45 5.70
C ALA A 432 45.27 -0.27 6.66
N GLY A 433 45.58 0.94 6.17
CA GLY A 433 45.27 2.16 6.89
C GLY A 433 43.75 2.34 7.08
N PRO A 434 43.30 3.14 8.06
CA PRO A 434 41.88 3.39 8.28
C PRO A 434 41.29 4.05 7.03
N GLY A 435 40.28 3.42 6.43
CA GLY A 435 39.51 4.01 5.33
C GLY A 435 38.84 5.32 5.73
N PRO A 436 38.47 6.18 4.77
CA PRO A 436 37.87 7.48 5.05
C PRO A 436 36.53 7.34 5.80
N VAL A 437 36.31 8.20 6.79
CA VAL A 437 35.04 8.29 7.54
C VAL A 437 33.94 8.77 6.59
N PRO A 438 32.80 8.07 6.49
CA PRO A 438 31.73 8.49 5.59
C PRO A 438 31.08 9.80 6.05
N PHE A 439 30.61 10.60 5.10
CA PHE A 439 29.67 11.67 5.40
C PHE A 439 28.40 11.06 5.98
N VAL A 440 27.87 11.63 7.07
CA VAL A 440 26.56 11.24 7.61
C VAL A 440 25.66 12.47 7.57
N ARG A 441 24.47 12.34 6.96
CA ARG A 441 23.47 13.42 6.84
C ARG A 441 22.07 12.88 7.09
N ARG A 442 21.12 13.81 7.23
CA ARG A 442 19.70 13.53 7.44
C ARG A 442 18.84 14.54 6.69
N THR A 443 18.14 14.07 5.67
CA THR A 443 17.20 14.87 4.87
C THR A 443 16.08 15.42 5.76
N ALA A 444 15.69 14.66 6.80
CA ALA A 444 14.69 15.06 7.78
C ALA A 444 15.08 16.32 8.59
N ASP A 445 16.37 16.66 8.71
CA ASP A 445 16.82 17.89 9.40
C ASP A 445 16.42 19.17 8.63
N ARG A 446 16.18 19.05 7.32
CA ARG A 446 15.74 20.16 6.45
C ARG A 446 14.25 20.10 6.15
N LEU A 447 13.74 18.90 5.86
CA LEU A 447 12.37 18.73 5.36
C LEU A 447 11.33 18.44 6.46
N GLY A 448 11.78 18.17 7.68
CA GLY A 448 10.99 17.48 8.69
C GLY A 448 10.80 16.00 8.36
N HIS A 449 10.11 15.29 9.25
CA HIS A 449 9.85 13.87 9.06
C HIS A 449 8.66 13.64 8.11
N THR A 450 8.91 13.29 6.85
CA THR A 450 7.86 13.14 5.81
C THR A 450 7.24 11.74 5.73
N LEU A 451 7.30 10.94 6.81
CA LEU A 451 6.70 9.59 6.93
C LEU A 451 6.77 8.76 5.64
N ALA A 452 5.65 8.60 4.92
CA ALA A 452 5.53 7.77 3.73
C ALA A 452 6.54 8.12 2.62
N ASN A 453 6.91 9.41 2.53
CA ASN A 453 7.82 9.96 1.52
C ASN A 453 9.30 10.00 1.97
N ALA A 454 9.61 9.63 3.22
CA ALA A 454 10.93 9.79 3.80
C ALA A 454 12.04 9.09 2.98
N GLY A 455 11.78 7.87 2.51
CA GLY A 455 12.75 7.09 1.74
C GLY A 455 13.00 7.67 0.34
N VAL A 456 11.95 8.03 -0.41
CA VAL A 456 12.10 8.62 -1.74
C VAL A 456 12.77 9.98 -1.65
N ALA A 457 12.41 10.82 -0.67
CA ALA A 457 13.09 12.10 -0.45
C ALA A 457 14.61 11.90 -0.24
N ALA A 458 15.00 10.96 0.62
CA ALA A 458 16.40 10.65 0.88
C ALA A 458 17.12 10.03 -0.34
N VAL A 459 16.45 9.15 -1.08
CA VAL A 459 16.99 8.58 -2.33
C VAL A 459 17.20 9.66 -3.39
N SER A 460 16.26 10.59 -3.55
CA SER A 460 16.38 11.75 -4.43
C SER A 460 17.54 12.65 -4.01
N THR A 461 17.69 12.95 -2.72
CA THR A 461 18.84 13.69 -2.17
C THR A 461 20.16 13.03 -2.55
N VAL A 462 20.29 11.72 -2.35
CA VAL A 462 21.52 10.99 -2.66
C VAL A 462 21.77 10.89 -4.17
N ALA A 463 20.73 10.69 -4.99
CA ALA A 463 20.86 10.65 -6.44
C ALA A 463 21.35 12.01 -6.99
N LEU A 464 20.81 13.11 -6.49
CA LEU A 464 21.28 14.46 -6.83
C LEU A 464 22.71 14.69 -6.32
N ALA A 465 23.04 14.26 -5.10
CA ALA A 465 24.40 14.35 -4.57
C ALA A 465 25.43 13.60 -5.42
N LEU A 466 25.07 12.41 -5.93
CA LEU A 466 25.90 11.64 -6.87
C LEU A 466 26.06 12.38 -8.20
N ARG A 467 24.97 12.93 -8.75
CA ARG A 467 24.98 13.70 -10.01
C ARG A 467 25.83 14.96 -9.91
N HIS A 468 25.63 15.77 -8.87
CA HIS A 468 26.37 17.01 -8.64
C HIS A 468 27.76 16.79 -8.03
N ARG A 469 28.05 15.55 -7.59
CA ARG A 469 29.30 15.18 -6.91
C ARG A 469 29.56 16.06 -5.69
N THR A 470 28.49 16.38 -4.95
CA THR A 470 28.50 17.22 -3.76
C THR A 470 27.59 16.61 -2.71
N VAL A 471 28.00 16.65 -1.44
CA VAL A 471 27.18 16.23 -0.31
C VAL A 471 26.51 17.45 0.30
N PRO A 472 25.19 17.43 0.56
CA PRO A 472 24.49 18.50 1.26
C PRO A 472 25.14 18.83 2.61
N ALA A 473 24.91 20.04 3.10
CA ALA A 473 25.47 20.48 4.36
C ALA A 473 24.91 19.70 5.55
N ALA A 474 25.69 19.59 6.64
CA ALA A 474 25.25 18.94 7.88
C ALA A 474 24.26 19.80 8.71
N SER A 475 24.20 21.11 8.44
CA SER A 475 23.38 22.09 9.15
C SER A 475 22.82 23.11 8.16
N PRO A 476 21.66 23.74 8.45
CA PRO A 476 21.16 24.97 7.85
C PRO A 476 22.22 25.97 7.38
N ASP A 477 23.15 26.29 8.27
CA ASP A 477 24.07 27.43 8.13
C ASP A 477 25.39 27.08 7.42
N ALA A 478 25.59 25.80 7.05
CA ALA A 478 26.77 25.35 6.33
C ALA A 478 26.45 25.16 4.84
N GLY A 479 27.45 25.33 3.97
CA GLY A 479 27.34 25.06 2.54
C GLY A 479 27.54 23.57 2.20
N ALA A 480 27.08 23.16 1.02
CA ALA A 480 27.39 21.85 0.47
C ALA A 480 28.91 21.63 0.30
N VAL A 481 29.36 20.39 0.44
CA VAL A 481 30.79 20.04 0.36
C VAL A 481 31.07 19.17 -0.88
N PRO A 482 32.21 19.35 -1.57
CA PRO A 482 32.60 18.46 -2.66
C PRO A 482 32.68 17.00 -2.20
N TRP A 483 32.18 16.07 -3.03
CA TRP A 483 32.29 14.64 -2.80
C TRP A 483 33.44 14.09 -3.66
N PRO A 484 34.64 13.84 -3.10
CA PRO A 484 35.77 13.33 -3.87
C PRO A 484 35.51 11.92 -4.40
N ALA A 485 36.06 11.60 -5.57
CA ALA A 485 36.03 10.24 -6.09
C ALA A 485 36.83 9.31 -5.16
N PRO A 486 36.40 8.05 -4.96
CA PRO A 486 37.21 7.05 -4.27
C PRO A 486 38.60 6.88 -4.89
N GLU A 487 39.55 6.43 -4.08
CA GLU A 487 40.87 6.00 -4.55
C GLU A 487 40.75 4.94 -5.66
N GLY A 488 41.67 4.96 -6.61
CA GLY A 488 41.63 4.07 -7.79
C GLY A 488 40.52 4.38 -8.79
N GLY A 489 39.78 5.48 -8.60
CA GLY A 489 38.77 5.92 -9.54
C GLY A 489 37.52 5.05 -9.57
N ALA A 490 37.18 4.34 -8.48
CA ALA A 490 35.91 3.62 -8.39
C ALA A 490 34.69 4.59 -8.38
N PRO A 491 33.46 4.11 -8.69
CA PRO A 491 32.26 4.94 -8.57
C PRO A 491 32.00 5.36 -7.12
N ARG A 492 31.49 6.59 -6.91
CA ARG A 492 31.01 7.02 -5.60
C ARG A 492 29.86 6.14 -5.15
N ARG A 493 29.83 5.79 -3.86
CA ARG A 493 28.82 4.90 -3.28
C ARG A 493 28.22 5.48 -2.01
N ALA A 494 26.90 5.45 -1.92
CA ALA A 494 26.14 5.90 -0.78
C ALA A 494 25.15 4.85 -0.28
N VAL A 495 24.72 5.01 0.97
CA VAL A 495 23.66 4.22 1.59
C VAL A 495 22.57 5.16 2.11
N VAL A 496 21.32 4.89 1.74
CA VAL A 496 20.16 5.47 2.43
C VAL A 496 19.69 4.48 3.49
N ALA A 497 19.63 4.91 4.76
CA ALA A 497 19.20 4.12 5.89
C ALA A 497 17.86 4.64 6.45
N GLY A 498 16.96 3.72 6.78
CA GLY A 498 15.66 4.05 7.37
C GLY A 498 15.19 3.00 8.36
N SER A 499 14.27 3.39 9.25
CA SER A 499 13.53 2.48 10.13
C SER A 499 12.08 2.93 10.20
N SER A 500 11.11 2.02 10.21
CA SER A 500 9.70 2.37 10.44
C SER A 500 9.32 2.28 11.92
N LEU A 501 8.24 2.96 12.27
CA LEU A 501 7.59 2.82 13.57
C LEU A 501 7.02 1.42 13.83
N THR A 502 6.76 0.64 12.79
CA THR A 502 6.35 -0.77 12.95
C THR A 502 7.53 -1.70 13.27
N GLY A 503 8.78 -1.25 13.16
CA GLY A 503 9.97 -2.07 13.45
C GLY A 503 10.72 -2.58 12.21
N THR A 504 10.36 -2.11 11.01
CA THR A 504 11.08 -2.42 9.77
C THR A 504 12.38 -1.62 9.69
N VAL A 505 13.47 -2.25 9.25
CA VAL A 505 14.78 -1.65 9.00
C VAL A 505 15.09 -1.74 7.51
N CYS A 506 15.53 -0.63 6.92
CA CYS A 506 15.67 -0.46 5.47
C CYS A 506 17.06 0.09 5.12
N HIS A 507 17.72 -0.50 4.11
CA HIS A 507 18.93 0.06 3.52
C HIS A 507 18.87 -0.01 2.00
N VAL A 508 19.20 1.10 1.33
CA VAL A 508 19.32 1.21 -0.13
C VAL A 508 20.75 1.61 -0.47
N VAL A 509 21.39 0.88 -1.38
CA VAL A 509 22.74 1.20 -1.86
C VAL A 509 22.63 1.90 -3.21
N LEU A 510 23.18 3.11 -3.30
CA LEU A 510 23.24 3.91 -4.52
C LEU A 510 24.68 4.09 -5.00
N GLU A 511 24.86 4.15 -6.32
CA GLU A 511 26.15 4.37 -6.96
C GLU A 511 26.09 5.42 -8.07
N GLU A 512 27.21 6.11 -8.27
CA GLU A 512 27.45 7.00 -9.41
C GLU A 512 27.37 6.20 -10.73
N TYR A 513 26.49 6.62 -11.63
CA TYR A 513 26.50 6.11 -13.00
C TYR A 513 27.72 6.63 -13.75
N ARG A 514 28.44 5.74 -14.43
CA ARG A 514 29.54 6.09 -15.34
C ARG A 514 29.28 5.43 -16.68
N PRO A 515 29.21 6.21 -17.77
CA PRO A 515 29.02 5.65 -19.11
C PRO A 515 30.10 4.61 -19.40
N ARG A 516 29.68 3.41 -19.77
CA ARG A 516 30.59 2.35 -20.27
C ARG A 516 30.33 2.14 -21.75
N ARG A 517 31.33 1.64 -22.49
CA ARG A 517 31.11 1.13 -23.84
C ARG A 517 30.03 0.05 -23.78
N ALA A 518 28.93 0.27 -24.50
CA ALA A 518 27.81 -0.64 -24.55
C ALA A 518 28.30 -2.06 -24.86
N ARG A 519 28.06 -2.99 -23.93
CA ARG A 519 28.11 -4.41 -24.27
C ARG A 519 26.75 -4.79 -24.83
N PRO A 520 26.67 -5.57 -25.91
CA PRO A 520 25.39 -6.06 -26.40
C PRO A 520 24.68 -6.82 -25.28
N HIS A 521 23.53 -6.29 -24.83
CA HIS A 521 22.67 -6.92 -23.85
C HIS A 521 21.87 -8.02 -24.55
N VAL A 522 22.05 -9.27 -24.12
CA VAL A 522 21.19 -10.38 -24.53
C VAL A 522 20.04 -10.42 -23.52
N PRO A 523 18.79 -10.18 -23.93
CA PRO A 523 17.66 -10.32 -23.03
C PRO A 523 17.63 -11.76 -22.49
N ALA A 524 17.66 -11.92 -21.17
CA ALA A 524 17.41 -13.23 -20.58
C ALA A 524 16.01 -13.69 -21.00
N ARG A 525 15.91 -14.91 -21.56
CA ARG A 525 14.61 -15.53 -21.80
C ARG A 525 13.88 -15.65 -20.45
N PRO A 526 12.59 -15.30 -20.35
CA PRO A 526 11.85 -15.56 -19.13
C PRO A 526 11.84 -17.07 -18.90
N ALA A 527 12.51 -17.52 -17.84
CA ALA A 527 12.33 -18.87 -17.33
C ALA A 527 10.90 -19.00 -16.79
N VAL A 528 10.32 -20.19 -16.85
CA VAL A 528 9.06 -20.47 -16.14
C VAL A 528 9.25 -20.06 -14.68
N ALA A 529 8.38 -19.18 -14.19
CA ALA A 529 8.56 -18.61 -12.86
C ALA A 529 8.40 -19.71 -11.81
N GLU A 530 9.24 -19.66 -10.77
CA GLU A 530 9.16 -20.63 -9.67
C GLU A 530 7.73 -20.65 -9.09
N PRO A 531 7.08 -21.83 -9.01
CA PRO A 531 5.76 -21.94 -8.41
C PRO A 531 5.77 -21.62 -6.92
N VAL A 532 4.67 -21.05 -6.43
CA VAL A 532 4.50 -20.71 -5.00
C VAL A 532 3.41 -21.58 -4.40
N ALA A 533 3.73 -22.31 -3.34
CA ALA A 533 2.79 -23.15 -2.61
C ALA A 533 1.96 -22.32 -1.63
N VAL A 534 0.65 -22.59 -1.58
CA VAL A 534 -0.21 -22.21 -0.46
C VAL A 534 -0.15 -23.32 0.58
N VAL A 535 0.46 -23.06 1.73
CA VAL A 535 0.72 -24.07 2.77
C VAL A 535 -0.23 -23.97 3.97
N ALA A 536 -0.90 -22.82 4.12
CA ALA A 536 -2.03 -22.67 5.03
C ALA A 536 -3.01 -21.63 4.47
N LEU A 537 -4.27 -21.74 4.87
CA LEU A 537 -5.32 -20.78 4.54
C LEU A 537 -6.26 -20.59 5.74
N GLY A 538 -6.88 -19.42 5.82
CA GLY A 538 -7.92 -19.10 6.79
C GLY A 538 -8.87 -18.07 6.20
N GLY A 539 -10.08 -17.98 6.74
CA GLY A 539 -11.03 -16.99 6.25
C GLY A 539 -12.29 -16.86 7.09
N ARG A 540 -12.79 -15.63 7.20
CA ARG A 540 -13.98 -15.30 7.98
C ARG A 540 -14.87 -14.33 7.22
N PHE A 541 -16.13 -14.72 7.04
CA PHE A 541 -17.13 -14.06 6.21
C PHE A 541 -18.51 -14.12 6.89
N ALA A 542 -19.50 -13.41 6.35
CA ALA A 542 -20.86 -13.42 6.90
C ALA A 542 -21.40 -14.85 7.02
N GLY A 543 -21.88 -15.21 8.21
CA GLY A 543 -22.35 -16.58 8.53
C GLY A 543 -21.26 -17.67 8.52
N ALA A 544 -20.00 -17.33 8.26
CA ALA A 544 -18.89 -18.27 8.11
C ALA A 544 -17.71 -17.87 9.02
N PRO A 545 -17.63 -18.40 10.26
CA PRO A 545 -16.60 -18.01 11.23
C PRO A 545 -15.17 -18.49 10.92
N ASP A 546 -15.02 -19.44 9.99
CA ASP A 546 -13.77 -20.10 9.58
C ASP A 546 -13.86 -20.59 8.11
N ALA A 547 -12.74 -20.99 7.52
CA ALA A 547 -12.65 -21.43 6.12
C ALA A 547 -13.49 -22.71 5.85
N GLY A 548 -13.66 -23.56 6.85
CA GLY A 548 -14.52 -24.75 6.74
C GLY A 548 -16.01 -24.38 6.66
N ALA A 549 -16.44 -23.41 7.47
CA ALA A 549 -17.79 -22.86 7.43
C ALA A 549 -18.06 -22.11 6.14
N PHE A 550 -17.08 -21.35 5.64
CA PHE A 550 -17.13 -20.73 4.32
C PHE A 550 -17.46 -21.77 3.24
N TRP A 551 -16.74 -22.90 3.22
CA TRP A 551 -17.00 -23.96 2.25
C TRP A 551 -18.38 -24.59 2.40
N ARG A 552 -18.83 -24.83 3.64
CA ARG A 552 -20.18 -25.37 3.90
C ARG A 552 -21.28 -24.43 3.40
N THR A 553 -21.12 -23.12 3.58
CA THR A 553 -22.07 -22.12 3.05
C THR A 553 -22.10 -22.17 1.52
N VAL A 554 -20.94 -22.17 0.85
CA VAL A 554 -20.84 -22.29 -0.61
C VAL A 554 -21.53 -23.56 -1.11
N LEU A 555 -21.25 -24.71 -0.50
CA LEU A 555 -21.87 -25.98 -0.90
C LEU A 555 -23.39 -26.03 -0.70
N SER A 556 -23.94 -25.21 0.21
CA SER A 556 -25.38 -25.16 0.46
C SER A 556 -26.17 -24.48 -0.67
N GLY A 557 -25.50 -23.71 -1.54
CA GLY A 557 -26.15 -22.91 -2.56
C GLY A 557 -26.95 -21.71 -2.03
N ARG A 558 -26.92 -21.45 -0.71
CA ARG A 558 -27.59 -20.31 -0.07
C ARG A 558 -26.60 -19.22 0.26
N ASP A 559 -26.97 -17.98 -0.04
CA ASP A 559 -26.19 -16.80 0.34
C ASP A 559 -26.32 -16.44 1.83
N ALA A 560 -25.52 -15.46 2.24
CA ALA A 560 -25.48 -14.92 3.60
C ALA A 560 -26.09 -13.52 3.71
N PHE A 561 -26.94 -13.09 2.76
CA PHE A 561 -27.50 -11.74 2.74
C PHE A 561 -28.68 -11.60 3.71
N ALA A 562 -28.63 -10.54 4.51
CA ALA A 562 -29.70 -10.19 5.43
C ALA A 562 -29.89 -8.66 5.47
N PRO A 563 -31.06 -8.16 5.92
CA PRO A 563 -31.18 -6.78 6.37
C PRO A 563 -30.14 -6.49 7.46
N PHE A 564 -29.54 -5.31 7.44
CA PHE A 564 -28.56 -4.89 8.43
C PHE A 564 -29.18 -4.72 9.81
N ASP A 565 -28.41 -5.01 10.86
CA ASP A 565 -28.77 -4.60 12.22
C ASP A 565 -28.73 -3.06 12.36
N GLU A 566 -29.45 -2.50 13.32
CA GLU A 566 -29.45 -1.04 13.58
C GLU A 566 -28.06 -0.48 13.93
N ASN A 567 -27.16 -1.33 14.44
CA ASN A 567 -25.78 -0.96 14.73
C ASN A 567 -24.89 -0.82 13.47
N VAL A 568 -25.36 -1.34 12.33
CA VAL A 568 -24.66 -1.25 11.04
C VAL A 568 -25.25 -0.12 10.19
N LEU A 569 -26.57 0.02 10.18
CA LEU A 569 -27.28 1.07 9.45
C LEU A 569 -28.45 1.61 10.28
N ASP A 570 -28.36 2.87 10.68
CA ASP A 570 -29.48 3.62 11.24
C ASP A 570 -30.47 3.99 10.12
N ARG A 571 -31.48 3.13 9.91
CA ARG A 571 -32.43 3.23 8.79
C ARG A 571 -33.17 4.57 8.76
N ASP A 572 -33.52 5.11 9.92
CA ASP A 572 -34.25 6.38 10.03
C ASP A 572 -33.43 7.56 9.50
N LEU A 573 -32.10 7.47 9.57
CA LEU A 573 -31.20 8.51 9.06
C LEU A 573 -30.74 8.25 7.63
N PHE A 574 -30.30 7.03 7.38
CA PHE A 574 -29.44 6.71 6.24
C PHE A 574 -30.09 5.76 5.24
N HIS A 575 -31.36 5.36 5.40
CA HIS A 575 -32.04 4.53 4.41
C HIS A 575 -33.14 5.31 3.68
N ALA A 576 -33.05 5.37 2.35
CA ALA A 576 -34.01 6.03 1.47
C ALA A 576 -34.23 5.17 0.20
N PRO A 577 -35.18 4.22 0.22
CA PRO A 577 -35.46 3.35 -0.93
C PRO A 577 -35.78 4.13 -2.22
N GLY A 578 -35.28 3.62 -3.36
CA GLY A 578 -35.75 3.98 -4.70
C GLY A 578 -35.10 5.18 -5.39
N ALA A 579 -34.33 6.03 -4.69
CA ALA A 579 -33.65 7.17 -5.32
C ALA A 579 -32.18 7.30 -4.92
N LEU A 580 -31.32 7.69 -5.88
CA LEU A 580 -29.95 8.08 -5.61
C LEU A 580 -29.96 9.30 -4.67
N SER A 581 -29.18 9.21 -3.60
CA SER A 581 -29.01 10.27 -2.61
C SER A 581 -27.53 10.42 -2.30
N LEU A 582 -27.10 11.66 -2.03
CA LEU A 582 -25.72 11.94 -1.60
C LEU A 582 -25.50 11.61 -0.12
N ASP A 583 -26.57 11.37 0.63
CA ASP A 583 -26.54 11.28 2.09
C ASP A 583 -27.24 10.03 2.66
N SER A 584 -27.86 9.22 1.81
CA SER A 584 -28.58 8.01 2.20
C SER A 584 -28.27 6.85 1.26
N SER A 585 -28.34 5.64 1.80
CA SER A 585 -28.35 4.39 1.08
C SER A 585 -29.75 4.06 0.59
N TYR A 586 -29.90 3.55 -0.63
CA TYR A 586 -31.19 3.02 -1.13
C TYR A 586 -31.39 1.53 -0.82
N THR A 587 -30.40 0.88 -0.21
CA THR A 587 -30.48 -0.50 0.27
C THR A 587 -30.16 -0.56 1.76
N ASP A 588 -30.78 -1.50 2.46
CA ASP A 588 -30.53 -1.81 3.87
C ASP A 588 -30.06 -3.26 4.07
N ARG A 589 -29.55 -3.91 3.01
CA ARG A 589 -29.16 -5.32 3.02
C ARG A 589 -27.67 -5.49 2.74
N GLY A 590 -27.08 -6.50 3.38
CA GLY A 590 -25.68 -6.87 3.16
C GLY A 590 -25.27 -8.17 3.83
N ALA A 591 -23.98 -8.44 3.79
CA ALA A 591 -23.34 -9.60 4.40
C ALA A 591 -22.32 -9.15 5.46
N ALA A 592 -22.80 -8.65 6.60
CA ALA A 592 -21.94 -8.15 7.66
C ALA A 592 -21.29 -9.27 8.50
N VAL A 593 -20.07 -9.02 9.01
CA VAL A 593 -19.34 -9.97 9.87
C VAL A 593 -19.37 -9.50 11.31
N ARG A 594 -19.66 -10.43 12.22
CA ARG A 594 -19.44 -10.20 13.66
C ARG A 594 -17.96 -10.29 14.00
N VAL A 595 -17.34 -9.14 14.24
CA VAL A 595 -15.94 -9.01 14.69
C VAL A 595 -15.83 -9.39 16.18
N PRO A 596 -14.90 -10.29 16.57
CA PRO A 596 -14.71 -10.66 17.97
C PRO A 596 -14.34 -9.46 18.86
N ALA A 597 -15.00 -9.34 20.01
CA ALA A 597 -14.71 -8.30 21.01
C ALA A 597 -13.52 -8.64 21.92
N THR A 598 -13.20 -9.93 22.06
CA THR A 598 -12.08 -10.43 22.86
C THR A 598 -11.02 -11.10 21.98
N PRO A 599 -9.75 -11.14 22.42
CA PRO A 599 -8.71 -11.86 21.71
C PRO A 599 -9.10 -13.33 21.47
N PRO A 600 -8.92 -13.86 20.25
CA PRO A 600 -9.11 -15.28 19.98
C PRO A 600 -7.99 -16.13 20.59
N ALA A 601 -8.21 -17.43 20.72
CA ALA A 601 -7.17 -18.36 21.18
C ALA A 601 -5.91 -18.24 20.31
N GLY A 602 -4.74 -18.21 20.93
CA GLY A 602 -3.45 -18.01 20.25
C GLY A 602 -3.01 -16.54 20.15
N VAL A 603 -3.92 -15.58 20.31
CA VAL A 603 -3.59 -14.14 20.39
C VAL A 603 -3.40 -13.74 21.86
N ARG A 604 -2.15 -13.48 22.24
CA ARG A 604 -1.72 -13.03 23.57
C ARG A 604 -1.63 -11.51 23.61
N MET A 605 -2.79 -10.86 23.70
CA MET A 605 -2.90 -9.41 23.83
C MET A 605 -3.79 -9.06 25.02
N ASP A 606 -3.45 -7.98 25.72
CA ASP A 606 -4.32 -7.40 26.73
C ASP A 606 -5.73 -7.13 26.14
N PRO A 607 -6.83 -7.55 26.81
CA PRO A 607 -8.17 -7.37 26.27
C PRO A 607 -8.57 -5.92 25.99
N ALA A 608 -8.10 -4.96 26.80
CA ALA A 608 -8.41 -3.54 26.58
C ALA A 608 -7.67 -3.00 25.35
N ARG A 609 -6.39 -3.37 25.18
CA ARG A 609 -5.65 -3.06 23.95
C ARG A 609 -6.29 -3.68 22.72
N TYR A 610 -6.69 -4.96 22.80
CA TYR A 610 -7.36 -5.62 21.68
C TYR A 610 -8.68 -4.93 21.31
N ALA A 611 -9.48 -4.55 22.31
CA ALA A 611 -10.75 -3.85 22.09
C ALA A 611 -10.57 -2.46 21.45
N ALA A 612 -9.43 -1.80 21.65
CA ALA A 612 -9.11 -0.50 21.05
C ALA A 612 -8.69 -0.59 19.58
N LEU A 613 -8.21 -1.75 19.12
CA LEU A 613 -7.82 -1.97 17.73
C LEU A 613 -8.98 -1.77 16.76
N ASP A 614 -8.64 -1.34 15.54
CA ASP A 614 -9.60 -1.28 14.44
C ASP A 614 -10.26 -2.65 14.21
N ALA A 615 -11.52 -2.63 13.77
CA ALA A 615 -12.27 -3.84 13.54
C ALA A 615 -11.63 -4.74 12.46
N ALA A 616 -10.99 -4.15 11.42
CA ALA A 616 -10.25 -4.89 10.40
C ALA A 616 -8.99 -5.54 10.99
N GLN A 617 -8.27 -4.84 11.87
CA GLN A 617 -7.11 -5.39 12.57
C GLN A 617 -7.49 -6.60 13.44
N ARG A 618 -8.59 -6.49 14.21
CA ARG A 618 -9.13 -7.60 15.02
C ARG A 618 -9.57 -8.79 14.17
N LEU A 619 -10.25 -8.52 13.04
CA LEU A 619 -10.67 -9.57 12.12
C LEU A 619 -9.45 -10.28 11.50
N ALA A 620 -8.44 -9.54 11.06
CA ALA A 620 -7.21 -10.09 10.50
C ALA A 620 -6.43 -10.94 11.53
N LEU A 621 -6.32 -10.47 12.79
CA LEU A 621 -5.73 -11.26 13.89
C LEU A 621 -6.51 -12.56 14.15
N THR A 622 -7.84 -12.52 14.03
CA THR A 622 -8.69 -13.70 14.17
C THR A 622 -8.44 -14.71 13.07
N VAL A 623 -8.34 -14.27 11.81
CA VAL A 623 -8.02 -15.17 10.70
C VAL A 623 -6.58 -15.67 10.77
N ALA A 624 -5.64 -14.85 11.23
CA ALA A 624 -4.27 -15.29 11.48
C ALA A 624 -4.22 -16.35 12.59
N ALA A 625 -5.03 -16.23 13.64
CA ALA A 625 -5.15 -17.26 14.67
C ALA A 625 -5.72 -18.58 14.13
N GLU A 626 -6.61 -18.56 13.14
CA GLU A 626 -7.04 -19.75 12.41
C GLU A 626 -5.88 -20.33 11.58
N LEU A 627 -5.19 -19.48 10.83
CA LEU A 627 -4.07 -19.82 9.95
C LEU A 627 -2.93 -20.52 10.71
N PHE A 628 -2.60 -20.02 11.90
CA PHE A 628 -1.55 -20.55 12.79
C PHE A 628 -2.10 -21.43 13.94
N GLY A 629 -3.41 -21.66 14.02
CA GLY A 629 -4.01 -22.41 15.14
C GLY A 629 -3.80 -23.92 15.05
N ARG A 630 -3.54 -24.43 13.85
CA ARG A 630 -3.33 -25.87 13.58
C ARG A 630 -1.85 -26.30 13.62
N ARG A 631 -0.92 -25.36 13.77
CA ARG A 631 0.53 -25.56 13.83
C ARG A 631 1.12 -24.48 14.74
N SER A 632 1.91 -24.83 15.75
CA SER A 632 2.59 -23.75 16.49
C SER A 632 3.53 -23.00 15.54
N PRO A 633 3.56 -21.64 15.52
CA PRO A 633 4.47 -20.88 14.65
C PRO A 633 5.97 -21.26 14.79
N GLY A 634 6.33 -21.93 15.89
CA GLY A 634 7.66 -22.51 16.13
C GLY A 634 7.90 -23.90 15.53
N GLU A 635 6.86 -24.69 15.21
CA GLU A 635 6.99 -26.02 14.60
C GLU A 635 7.21 -25.94 13.07
N ALA A 636 6.85 -24.80 12.44
CA ALA A 636 6.95 -24.60 10.99
C ALA A 636 8.28 -23.97 10.52
N GLY A 637 9.26 -23.75 11.42
CA GLY A 637 10.58 -23.23 11.05
C GLY A 637 10.58 -21.82 10.41
N LEU A 638 9.56 -20.98 10.68
CA LEU A 638 9.44 -19.63 10.10
C LEU A 638 10.20 -18.56 10.89
N ARG A 639 10.40 -18.78 12.20
CA ARG A 639 11.06 -17.80 13.09
C ARG A 639 12.51 -17.58 12.67
N GLY A 640 12.94 -16.32 12.70
CA GLY A 640 14.29 -15.92 12.31
C GLY A 640 14.55 -15.94 10.80
N ARG A 641 13.59 -16.41 9.98
CA ARG A 641 13.65 -16.30 8.52
C ARG A 641 13.03 -14.96 8.06
N PRO A 642 13.57 -14.32 7.02
CA PRO A 642 12.99 -13.09 6.48
C PRO A 642 11.63 -13.40 5.84
N GLY A 643 10.59 -12.70 6.29
CA GLY A 643 9.23 -12.85 5.80
C GLY A 643 8.60 -11.56 5.28
N MET A 644 7.36 -11.67 4.84
CA MET A 644 6.47 -10.54 4.56
C MET A 644 5.05 -10.83 5.05
N VAL A 645 4.34 -9.82 5.54
CA VAL A 645 2.89 -9.87 5.72
C VAL A 645 2.28 -8.77 4.86
N ALA A 646 1.64 -9.13 3.75
CA ALA A 646 1.06 -8.21 2.78
C ALA A 646 -0.48 -8.33 2.77
N LEU A 647 -1.19 -7.30 3.20
CA LEU A 647 -2.64 -7.31 3.33
C LEU A 647 -3.32 -6.29 2.41
N GLY A 648 -4.23 -6.77 1.57
CA GLY A 648 -5.19 -5.91 0.89
C GLY A 648 -6.12 -5.24 1.90
N SER A 649 -6.14 -3.91 1.97
CA SER A 649 -6.97 -3.11 2.87
C SER A 649 -7.18 -1.72 2.29
N THR A 650 -8.20 -1.00 2.75
CA THR A 650 -8.19 0.47 2.64
C THR A 650 -7.07 1.04 3.51
N LEU A 651 -6.37 2.07 3.02
CA LEU A 651 -5.26 2.72 3.74
C LEU A 651 -5.73 3.72 4.81
N GLY A 652 -7.00 4.12 4.82
CA GLY A 652 -7.62 4.84 5.93
C GLY A 652 -8.54 3.91 6.71
N LEU A 653 -8.13 3.43 7.88
CA LEU A 653 -8.95 2.51 8.67
C LEU A 653 -10.18 3.19 9.31
N GLY A 654 -11.12 2.39 9.80
CA GLY A 654 -12.32 2.91 10.47
C GLY A 654 -11.99 3.68 11.73
N ARG A 655 -11.04 3.17 12.52
CA ARG A 655 -10.53 3.81 13.74
C ARG A 655 -9.87 5.15 13.48
N ASP A 656 -9.09 5.23 12.39
CA ASP A 656 -8.48 6.47 11.94
C ASP A 656 -9.55 7.53 11.67
N ARG A 657 -10.52 7.22 10.81
CA ARG A 657 -11.65 8.12 10.50
C ARG A 657 -12.45 8.49 11.75
N GLN A 658 -12.74 7.53 12.62
CA GLN A 658 -13.49 7.77 13.85
C GLN A 658 -12.77 8.77 14.77
N ALA A 659 -11.46 8.59 14.99
CA ALA A 659 -10.68 9.51 15.80
C ALA A 659 -10.70 10.93 15.22
N HIS A 660 -10.58 11.07 13.90
CA HIS A 660 -10.68 12.33 13.18
C HIS A 660 -12.03 13.02 13.32
N THR A 661 -13.11 12.26 13.18
CA THR A 661 -14.47 12.74 13.38
C THR A 661 -14.66 13.26 14.81
N LEU A 662 -14.23 12.49 15.81
CA LEU A 662 -14.34 12.88 17.22
C LEU A 662 -13.48 14.11 17.55
N ALA A 663 -12.27 14.22 16.99
CA ALA A 663 -11.43 15.40 17.14
C ALA A 663 -12.00 16.66 16.47
N SER A 664 -12.91 16.49 15.51
CA SER A 664 -13.59 17.57 14.81
C SER A 664 -14.89 18.01 15.50
N LEU A 665 -15.33 17.35 16.57
CA LEU A 665 -16.54 17.70 17.31
C LEU A 665 -16.59 19.16 17.80
N PRO A 666 -15.52 19.78 18.34
CA PRO A 666 -15.59 21.20 18.74
C PRO A 666 -15.87 22.13 17.55
N ARG A 667 -15.41 21.76 16.36
CA ARG A 667 -15.70 22.52 15.13
C ARG A 667 -17.16 22.33 14.71
N LEU A 668 -17.75 21.15 14.95
CA LEU A 668 -19.19 20.94 14.77
C LEU A 668 -20.00 21.75 15.78
N ASP A 669 -19.59 21.79 17.06
CA ASP A 669 -20.24 22.60 18.10
C ASP A 669 -20.21 24.09 17.75
N ALA A 670 -19.07 24.59 17.27
CA ALA A 670 -18.92 25.96 16.78
C ALA A 670 -19.81 26.22 15.56
N ALA A 671 -19.81 25.33 14.56
CA ALA A 671 -20.67 25.46 13.38
C ALA A 671 -22.16 25.43 13.75
N ALA A 672 -22.55 24.59 14.72
CA ALA A 672 -23.91 24.51 15.22
C ALA A 672 -24.32 25.79 15.97
N SER A 673 -23.44 26.34 16.79
CA SER A 673 -23.69 27.60 17.52
C SER A 673 -23.94 28.79 16.60
N GLU A 674 -23.39 28.76 15.40
CA GLU A 674 -23.55 29.81 14.39
C GLU A 674 -24.83 29.71 13.56
N LEU A 675 -25.60 28.63 13.70
CA LEU A 675 -26.86 28.42 12.98
C LEU A 675 -27.88 29.49 13.34
N THR A 676 -28.61 29.97 12.34
CA THR A 676 -29.63 31.01 12.52
C THR A 676 -30.70 30.54 13.49
N ALA A 677 -31.14 29.29 13.36
CA ALA A 677 -32.14 28.72 14.25
C ALA A 677 -31.69 28.66 15.72
N LEU A 678 -30.41 28.34 16.00
CA LEU A 678 -29.91 28.35 17.39
C LEU A 678 -29.65 29.77 17.92
N LYS A 679 -29.43 30.76 17.06
CA LYS A 679 -29.31 32.18 17.46
C LYS A 679 -30.64 32.80 17.89
N HIS A 680 -31.77 32.18 17.54
CA HIS A 680 -33.09 32.60 18.01
C HIS A 680 -33.41 32.15 19.45
N LEU A 681 -32.60 31.23 20.00
CA LEU A 681 -32.68 30.83 21.40
C LEU A 681 -31.76 31.69 22.27
N SER A 682 -32.00 31.70 23.59
CA SER A 682 -31.04 32.35 24.48
C SER A 682 -29.69 31.60 24.46
N PRO A 683 -28.55 32.29 24.71
CA PRO A 683 -27.25 31.63 24.77
C PRO A 683 -27.21 30.46 25.76
N GLN A 684 -27.96 30.53 26.85
CA GLN A 684 -28.07 29.46 27.84
C GLN A 684 -28.82 28.24 27.31
N GLU A 685 -29.89 28.43 26.54
CA GLU A 685 -30.65 27.34 25.92
C GLU A 685 -29.83 26.64 24.84
N SER A 686 -29.19 27.39 23.95
CA SER A 686 -28.30 26.83 22.93
C SER A 686 -27.13 26.08 23.54
N ALA A 687 -26.47 26.64 24.56
CA ALA A 687 -25.41 25.93 25.29
C ALA A 687 -25.92 24.65 25.98
N ARG A 688 -27.13 24.65 26.53
CA ARG A 688 -27.74 23.44 27.13
C ARG A 688 -28.02 22.36 26.09
N LEU A 689 -28.52 22.73 24.90
CA LEU A 689 -28.76 21.78 23.81
C LEU A 689 -27.45 21.17 23.32
N LEU A 690 -26.43 21.99 23.06
CA LEU A 690 -25.11 21.52 22.63
C LEU A 690 -24.46 20.63 23.69
N ALA A 691 -24.55 21.00 24.98
CA ALA A 691 -24.07 20.16 26.07
C ALA A 691 -24.81 18.80 26.15
N GLN A 692 -26.10 18.75 25.83
CA GLN A 692 -26.86 17.50 25.76
C GLN A 692 -26.41 16.60 24.61
N VAL A 693 -26.14 17.19 23.43
CA VAL A 693 -25.57 16.46 22.30
C VAL A 693 -24.19 15.93 22.65
N HIS A 694 -23.34 16.77 23.23
CA HIS A 694 -21.98 16.42 23.60
C HIS A 694 -21.91 15.22 24.56
N ARG A 695 -22.87 15.10 25.50
CA ARG A 695 -22.98 13.92 26.40
C ARG A 695 -23.25 12.59 25.70
N ARG A 696 -23.63 12.59 24.42
CA ARG A 696 -23.80 11.37 23.61
C ARG A 696 -22.51 10.93 22.93
N TYR A 697 -21.49 11.79 22.92
CA TYR A 697 -20.18 11.50 22.36
C TYR A 697 -19.18 11.17 23.49
N PRO A 698 -18.21 10.28 23.25
CA PRO A 698 -17.15 9.99 24.21
C PRO A 698 -16.26 11.22 24.45
N GLU A 699 -15.65 11.31 25.63
CA GLU A 699 -14.79 12.44 26.00
C GLU A 699 -13.56 12.57 25.07
N GLN A 700 -13.36 13.78 24.54
CA GLN A 700 -12.29 14.06 23.58
C GLN A 700 -10.88 13.99 24.19
N ALA A 701 -10.73 14.28 25.48
CA ALA A 701 -9.45 14.25 26.19
C ALA A 701 -8.86 12.82 26.24
N ALA A 702 -9.70 11.79 26.09
CA ALA A 702 -9.28 10.39 26.04
C ALA A 702 -8.96 9.88 24.62
N LEU A 703 -9.04 10.74 23.58
CA LEU A 703 -8.84 10.32 22.19
C LEU A 703 -7.39 9.96 21.86
N VAL A 704 -6.44 10.80 22.31
CA VAL A 704 -5.03 10.62 21.96
C VAL A 704 -4.37 9.73 23.00
N THR A 705 -4.26 8.45 22.68
CA THR A 705 -3.50 7.47 23.45
C THR A 705 -2.14 7.22 22.79
N PRO A 706 -1.13 6.72 23.53
CA PRO A 706 0.13 6.28 22.93
C PRO A 706 -0.02 5.15 21.90
N THR A 707 -1.19 4.50 21.83
CA THR A 707 -1.48 3.38 20.91
C THR A 707 -2.37 3.75 19.73
N LEU A 708 -2.98 4.95 19.71
CA LEU A 708 -3.89 5.34 18.62
C LEU A 708 -3.24 5.23 17.24
N PHE A 709 -1.93 5.50 17.12
CA PHE A 709 -1.19 5.33 15.87
C PHE A 709 -1.24 3.88 15.40
N ASP A 710 -1.05 2.93 16.32
CA ASP A 710 -1.08 1.50 16.04
C ASP A 710 -2.49 1.09 15.59
N GLU A 711 -3.51 1.61 16.27
CA GLU A 711 -4.92 1.32 16.02
C GLU A 711 -5.43 1.91 14.69
N ALA A 712 -4.83 3.02 14.22
CA ALA A 712 -5.26 3.75 13.02
C ALA A 712 -4.50 3.33 11.74
N LEU A 713 -3.28 2.80 11.88
CA LEU A 713 -2.40 2.47 10.76
C LEU A 713 -2.89 1.20 10.01
N ALA A 714 -3.05 1.28 8.69
CA ALA A 714 -3.52 0.17 7.85
C ALA A 714 -2.53 -1.02 7.85
N SER A 715 -1.25 -0.71 7.64
CA SER A 715 -0.13 -1.67 7.79
C SER A 715 0.03 -2.20 9.23
N GLY A 716 -0.65 -1.57 10.19
CA GLY A 716 -0.79 -2.06 11.55
C GLY A 716 -1.42 -3.46 11.62
N SER A 717 -2.38 -3.79 10.74
CA SER A 717 -2.94 -5.15 10.67
C SER A 717 -1.86 -6.20 10.41
N ALA A 718 -0.96 -5.92 9.47
CA ALA A 718 0.15 -6.79 9.14
C ALA A 718 1.21 -6.84 10.25
N ALA A 719 1.53 -5.69 10.85
CA ALA A 719 2.50 -5.59 11.95
C ALA A 719 2.02 -6.31 13.22
N LEU A 720 0.73 -6.25 13.54
CA LEU A 720 0.13 -6.99 14.66
C LEU A 720 0.21 -8.49 14.43
N ILE A 721 -0.05 -8.98 13.22
CA ILE A 721 0.15 -10.41 12.88
C ILE A 721 1.62 -10.78 13.08
N ALA A 722 2.55 -10.00 12.53
CA ALA A 722 3.98 -10.28 12.67
C ALA A 722 4.42 -10.33 14.15
N GLY A 723 4.02 -9.32 14.94
CA GLY A 723 4.32 -9.23 16.37
C GLY A 723 3.68 -10.33 17.21
N GLN A 724 2.43 -10.69 16.94
CA GLN A 724 1.67 -11.66 17.73
C GLN A 724 2.13 -13.11 17.50
N PHE A 725 2.59 -13.43 16.29
CA PHE A 725 3.03 -14.77 15.91
C PHE A 725 4.57 -14.90 15.86
N GLY A 726 5.30 -13.82 16.14
CA GLY A 726 6.77 -13.81 16.21
C GLY A 726 7.43 -14.00 14.85
N LEU A 727 6.90 -13.34 13.82
CA LEU A 727 7.35 -13.45 12.44
C LEU A 727 8.25 -12.26 12.10
N ASP A 728 9.51 -12.51 11.72
CA ASP A 728 10.43 -11.48 11.22
C ASP A 728 10.03 -11.06 9.79
N ALA A 729 8.81 -10.51 9.67
CA ALA A 729 8.11 -10.32 8.42
C ALA A 729 7.75 -8.85 8.20
N VAL A 730 8.17 -8.28 7.07
CA VAL A 730 7.90 -6.88 6.72
C VAL A 730 6.38 -6.66 6.57
N PRO A 731 5.75 -5.77 7.36
CA PRO A 731 4.32 -5.53 7.30
C PRO A 731 3.97 -4.50 6.23
N VAL A 732 3.04 -4.86 5.35
CA VAL A 732 2.61 -4.03 4.21
C VAL A 732 1.08 -4.06 4.11
N ALA A 733 0.46 -2.90 3.99
CA ALA A 733 -0.91 -2.77 3.52
C ALA A 733 -0.92 -2.34 2.05
N VAL A 734 -1.88 -2.84 1.27
CA VAL A 734 -1.97 -2.63 -0.18
C VAL A 734 -3.39 -2.23 -0.53
N GLU A 735 -3.55 -1.18 -1.31
CA GLU A 735 -4.84 -0.74 -1.84
C GLU A 735 -4.80 -0.67 -3.37
N ALA A 736 -5.59 -1.54 -3.98
CA ALA A 736 -5.84 -1.65 -5.41
C ALA A 736 -7.36 -1.76 -5.65
N ALA A 737 -8.15 -0.97 -4.90
CA ALA A 737 -9.60 -1.07 -4.81
C ALA A 737 -10.06 -2.53 -4.57
N CYS A 738 -10.99 -3.04 -5.36
CA CYS A 738 -11.49 -4.41 -5.25
C CYS A 738 -10.45 -5.50 -5.57
N ALA A 739 -9.32 -5.13 -6.20
CA ALA A 739 -8.23 -6.04 -6.53
C ALA A 739 -7.15 -6.14 -5.44
N SER A 740 -7.30 -5.43 -4.31
CA SER A 740 -6.26 -5.28 -3.27
C SER A 740 -5.64 -6.59 -2.77
N SER A 741 -6.46 -7.61 -2.49
CA SER A 741 -5.95 -8.91 -2.02
C SER A 741 -5.13 -9.66 -3.08
N LEU A 742 -5.46 -9.54 -4.37
CA LEU A 742 -4.62 -10.11 -5.43
C LEU A 742 -3.36 -9.26 -5.67
N ALA A 743 -3.43 -7.94 -5.55
CA ALA A 743 -2.24 -7.08 -5.59
C ALA A 743 -1.27 -7.38 -4.43
N ALA A 744 -1.78 -7.64 -3.23
CA ALA A 744 -0.98 -8.09 -2.09
C ALA A 744 -0.35 -9.47 -2.32
N LEU A 745 -1.07 -10.38 -2.98
CA LEU A 745 -0.53 -11.66 -3.43
C LEU A 745 0.57 -11.49 -4.49
N ASP A 746 0.43 -10.57 -5.44
CA ASP A 746 1.44 -10.27 -6.47
C ASP A 746 2.74 -9.77 -5.84
N LEU A 747 2.65 -8.84 -4.89
CA LEU A 747 3.78 -8.37 -4.07
C LEU A 747 4.49 -9.54 -3.35
N ALA A 748 3.73 -10.40 -2.66
CA ALA A 748 4.27 -11.53 -1.92
C ALA A 748 4.91 -12.59 -2.84
N VAL A 749 4.25 -12.94 -3.94
CA VAL A 749 4.76 -13.90 -4.94
C VAL A 749 6.04 -13.38 -5.59
N GLY A 750 6.08 -12.09 -5.93
CA GLY A 750 7.29 -11.43 -6.45
C GLY A 750 8.46 -11.51 -5.47
N ALA A 751 8.22 -11.19 -4.20
CA ALA A 751 9.24 -11.23 -3.15
C ALA A 751 9.75 -12.65 -2.85
N LEU A 752 8.87 -13.67 -2.93
CA LEU A 752 9.26 -15.08 -2.77
C LEU A 752 10.11 -15.56 -3.93
N ARG A 753 9.72 -15.24 -5.18
CA ARG A 753 10.43 -15.64 -6.41
C ARG A 753 11.78 -14.98 -6.56
N SER A 754 11.96 -13.75 -6.04
CA SER A 754 13.24 -13.07 -6.05
C SER A 754 14.18 -13.52 -4.92
N GLY A 755 13.69 -14.32 -3.97
CA GLY A 755 14.44 -14.69 -2.78
C GLY A 755 14.57 -13.55 -1.76
N ALA A 756 13.84 -12.44 -1.92
CA ALA A 756 13.84 -11.34 -0.96
C ALA A 756 13.22 -11.76 0.38
N VAL A 757 12.30 -12.73 0.36
CA VAL A 757 11.72 -13.37 1.55
C VAL A 757 11.61 -14.87 1.36
N ASP A 758 11.51 -15.59 2.47
CA ASP A 758 11.40 -17.04 2.54
C ASP A 758 9.96 -17.55 2.67
N TYR A 759 9.11 -16.74 3.28
CA TYR A 759 7.68 -16.99 3.43
C TYR A 759 6.93 -15.67 3.35
N ALA A 760 5.64 -15.75 3.03
CA ALA A 760 4.76 -14.60 3.10
C ALA A 760 3.38 -14.99 3.63
N VAL A 761 2.79 -14.11 4.44
CA VAL A 761 1.33 -14.13 4.69
C VAL A 761 0.72 -13.08 3.78
N ALA A 762 -0.19 -13.50 2.90
CA ALA A 762 -0.85 -12.58 1.98
C ALA A 762 -2.36 -12.80 1.93
N GLY A 763 -3.12 -11.76 1.60
CA GLY A 763 -4.58 -11.85 1.54
C GLY A 763 -5.24 -10.47 1.60
N GLY A 764 -6.41 -10.36 2.19
CA GLY A 764 -7.06 -9.08 2.42
C GLY A 764 -8.13 -9.09 3.49
N VAL A 765 -8.46 -7.90 3.99
CA VAL A 765 -9.47 -7.66 5.02
C VAL A 765 -10.17 -6.33 4.75
N GLU A 766 -11.51 -6.33 4.78
CA GLU A 766 -12.29 -5.08 4.78
C GLU A 766 -13.68 -5.29 5.40
N LEU A 767 -14.23 -4.21 5.96
CA LEU A 767 -15.54 -4.15 6.62
C LEU A 767 -16.42 -3.03 6.01
N PRO A 768 -16.80 -3.14 4.72
CA PRO A 768 -17.57 -2.12 4.01
C PRO A 768 -19.04 -2.06 4.42
N CYS A 769 -19.54 -2.98 5.25
CA CYS A 769 -20.88 -2.89 5.82
C CYS A 769 -20.94 -1.83 6.93
N ASN A 770 -20.95 -0.56 6.54
CA ASN A 770 -21.09 0.59 7.43
C ASN A 770 -21.79 1.76 6.71
N GLU A 771 -22.38 2.67 7.48
CA GLU A 771 -23.17 3.80 6.98
C GLU A 771 -22.42 4.65 5.93
N ARG A 772 -21.13 4.94 6.17
CA ARG A 772 -20.33 5.75 5.25
C ARG A 772 -20.23 5.08 3.89
N ASP A 773 -19.77 3.83 3.85
CA ASP A 773 -19.55 3.11 2.59
C ASP A 773 -20.87 2.86 1.85
N LEU A 774 -21.96 2.59 2.57
CA LEU A 774 -23.30 2.44 2.00
C LEU A 774 -23.79 3.72 1.32
N VAL A 775 -23.66 4.87 2.00
CA VAL A 775 -24.04 6.19 1.45
C VAL A 775 -23.20 6.53 0.22
N LEU A 776 -21.88 6.38 0.30
CA LEU A 776 -20.98 6.75 -0.79
C LEU A 776 -21.15 5.85 -2.02
N CYS A 777 -21.35 4.53 -1.83
CA CYS A 777 -21.60 3.63 -2.96
C CYS A 777 -22.99 3.83 -3.56
N SER A 778 -24.00 4.16 -2.73
CA SER A 778 -25.34 4.49 -3.21
C SER A 778 -25.34 5.78 -4.02
N ALA A 779 -24.58 6.80 -3.62
CA ALA A 779 -24.46 8.05 -4.38
C ALA A 779 -23.92 7.84 -5.82
N LEU A 780 -23.13 6.78 -6.04
CA LEU A 780 -22.63 6.36 -7.36
C LEU A 780 -23.56 5.38 -8.10
N GLY A 781 -24.62 4.88 -7.46
CA GLY A 781 -25.49 3.86 -8.06
C GLY A 781 -24.82 2.48 -8.20
N LEU A 782 -23.90 2.12 -7.31
CA LEU A 782 -23.14 0.87 -7.40
C LEU A 782 -23.81 -0.34 -6.71
N LEU A 783 -24.70 -0.09 -5.76
CA LEU A 783 -25.33 -1.13 -4.95
C LEU A 783 -26.55 -1.75 -5.66
N SER A 784 -26.85 -3.01 -5.35
CA SER A 784 -28.10 -3.66 -5.78
C SER A 784 -29.27 -3.18 -4.91
N HIS A 785 -30.47 -3.11 -5.50
CA HIS A 785 -31.69 -2.79 -4.76
C HIS A 785 -32.20 -3.97 -3.91
N ASP A 786 -31.80 -5.21 -4.22
CA ASP A 786 -32.16 -6.40 -3.44
C ASP A 786 -30.91 -7.18 -3.03
N ARG A 787 -30.28 -7.85 -4.00
CA ARG A 787 -29.06 -8.61 -3.79
C ARG A 787 -28.24 -8.78 -5.06
N ILE A 788 -26.93 -8.94 -4.91
CA ILE A 788 -26.01 -9.25 -6.00
C ILE A 788 -26.36 -10.57 -6.69
N THR A 789 -26.47 -10.52 -8.01
CA THR A 789 -26.89 -11.63 -8.89
C THR A 789 -25.91 -11.77 -10.07
N PRO A 790 -24.66 -12.23 -9.84
CA PRO A 790 -23.65 -12.28 -10.90
C PRO A 790 -24.12 -13.12 -12.09
N PHE A 791 -23.98 -12.57 -13.29
CA PHE A 791 -24.33 -13.16 -14.59
C PHE A 791 -25.82 -13.29 -14.88
N ASP A 792 -26.70 -12.89 -13.96
CA ASP A 792 -28.15 -12.91 -14.15
C ASP A 792 -28.62 -11.76 -15.05
N GLU A 793 -29.75 -11.95 -15.74
CA GLU A 793 -30.42 -10.89 -16.50
C GLU A 793 -30.87 -9.71 -15.61
N ALA A 794 -31.20 -9.99 -14.35
CA ALA A 794 -31.64 -9.02 -13.34
C ALA A 794 -30.50 -8.27 -12.63
N ALA A 795 -29.24 -8.59 -12.91
CA ALA A 795 -28.05 -7.92 -12.36
C ALA A 795 -28.19 -6.39 -12.40
N ASP A 796 -28.14 -5.72 -11.24
CA ASP A 796 -28.35 -4.26 -11.12
C ASP A 796 -27.32 -3.54 -10.25
N GLY A 797 -26.37 -4.26 -9.64
CA GLY A 797 -25.42 -3.72 -8.68
C GLY A 797 -24.87 -4.81 -7.76
N PHE A 798 -24.01 -4.42 -6.83
CA PHE A 798 -23.48 -5.35 -5.83
C PHE A 798 -24.11 -5.15 -4.45
N THR A 799 -24.10 -6.21 -3.64
CA THR A 799 -24.42 -6.17 -2.22
C THR A 799 -23.12 -6.10 -1.44
N PRO A 800 -22.93 -5.14 -0.52
CA PRO A 800 -21.71 -5.06 0.28
C PRO A 800 -21.61 -6.26 1.23
N GLY A 801 -20.39 -6.73 1.43
CA GLY A 801 -20.09 -7.80 2.36
C GLY A 801 -18.80 -7.54 3.13
N ASP A 802 -18.72 -8.04 4.34
CA ASP A 802 -17.51 -8.00 5.16
C ASP A 802 -16.71 -9.28 4.99
N GLY A 803 -15.39 -9.20 5.09
CA GLY A 803 -14.59 -10.42 5.06
C GLY A 803 -13.11 -10.25 5.25
N CYS A 804 -12.47 -11.38 5.59
CA CYS A 804 -11.03 -11.55 5.59
C CYS A 804 -10.66 -12.94 5.07
N ALA A 805 -9.64 -13.02 4.22
CA ALA A 805 -9.01 -14.27 3.83
C ALA A 805 -7.49 -14.09 3.82
N LEU A 806 -6.76 -15.03 4.43
CA LEU A 806 -5.30 -15.02 4.55
C LEU A 806 -4.72 -16.35 4.09
N PHE A 807 -3.54 -16.29 3.49
CA PHE A 807 -2.81 -17.43 2.95
C PHE A 807 -1.35 -17.37 3.40
N LEU A 808 -0.81 -18.48 3.89
CA LEU A 808 0.64 -18.64 4.12
C LEU A 808 1.26 -19.24 2.88
N LEU A 809 2.29 -18.57 2.36
CA LEU A 809 2.92 -18.85 1.08
C LEU A 809 4.41 -19.13 1.25
N LYS A 810 4.91 -20.09 0.47
CA LYS A 810 6.34 -20.39 0.34
C LYS A 810 6.64 -20.72 -1.11
N ARG A 811 7.90 -20.58 -1.53
CA ARG A 811 8.33 -21.23 -2.78
C ARG A 811 7.98 -22.71 -2.71
N LEU A 812 7.52 -23.30 -3.81
CA LEU A 812 7.10 -24.71 -3.83
C LEU A 812 8.25 -25.65 -3.45
N SER A 813 9.47 -25.30 -3.87
CA SER A 813 10.71 -25.98 -3.49
C SER A 813 10.94 -25.97 -1.97
N ASP A 814 10.81 -24.80 -1.35
CA ASP A 814 10.92 -24.60 0.10
C ASP A 814 9.82 -25.30 0.88
N ALA A 815 8.57 -25.26 0.41
CA ALA A 815 7.45 -25.98 1.03
C ALA A 815 7.72 -27.49 1.05
N ARG A 816 8.20 -28.05 -0.06
CA ARG A 816 8.54 -29.48 -0.18
C ARG A 816 9.74 -29.86 0.69
N ARG A 817 10.78 -29.03 0.71
CA ARG A 817 11.96 -29.21 1.58
C ARG A 817 11.55 -29.22 3.05
N ASP A 818 10.67 -28.32 3.44
CA ASP A 818 10.25 -28.13 4.83
C ASP A 818 9.09 -29.08 5.22
N GLY A 819 8.64 -29.95 4.32
CA GLY A 819 7.62 -30.97 4.58
C GLY A 819 6.19 -30.42 4.75
N ASP A 820 5.90 -29.27 4.14
CA ASP A 820 4.58 -28.63 4.24
C ASP A 820 3.50 -29.36 3.43
N GLU A 821 2.26 -29.33 3.94
CA GLU A 821 1.09 -29.70 3.13
C GLU A 821 0.86 -28.59 2.11
N VAL A 822 0.81 -28.94 0.81
CA VAL A 822 0.50 -27.98 -0.26
C VAL A 822 -0.99 -28.04 -0.55
N LEU A 823 -1.71 -26.97 -0.21
CA LEU A 823 -3.16 -26.84 -0.40
C LEU A 823 -3.54 -26.43 -1.83
N GLY A 824 -2.56 -25.91 -2.58
CA GLY A 824 -2.65 -25.50 -3.98
C GLY A 824 -1.38 -24.75 -4.38
N VAL A 825 -1.18 -24.58 -5.68
CA VAL A 825 0.02 -23.97 -6.24
C VAL A 825 -0.36 -22.75 -7.07
N VAL A 826 0.20 -21.59 -6.73
CA VAL A 826 0.19 -20.38 -7.55
C VAL A 826 1.21 -20.51 -8.66
N ARG A 827 0.74 -20.50 -9.90
CA ARG A 827 1.56 -20.66 -11.11
C ARG A 827 1.88 -19.32 -11.79
N GLY A 828 0.93 -18.39 -11.82
CA GLY A 828 1.15 -17.08 -12.44
C GLY A 828 0.18 -16.03 -11.91
N ILE A 829 0.62 -14.77 -11.89
CA ILE A 829 -0.21 -13.62 -11.52
C ILE A 829 0.11 -12.44 -12.45
N GLY A 830 -0.90 -11.97 -13.18
CA GLY A 830 -0.78 -10.83 -14.09
C GLY A 830 -1.55 -9.63 -13.57
N GLY A 831 -1.02 -8.43 -13.80
CA GLY A 831 -1.63 -7.19 -13.36
C GLY A 831 -1.56 -6.10 -14.44
N SER A 832 -2.60 -5.30 -14.57
CA SER A 832 -2.67 -4.24 -15.58
C SER A 832 -3.51 -3.06 -15.11
N ASN A 833 -3.54 -2.00 -15.93
CA ASN A 833 -4.49 -0.92 -15.80
C ASN A 833 -5.21 -0.62 -17.13
N ASP A 834 -6.48 -0.22 -17.06
CA ASP A 834 -7.27 0.21 -18.23
C ASP A 834 -6.74 1.52 -18.83
N ALA A 835 -6.25 2.41 -17.96
CA ALA A 835 -5.72 3.75 -18.25
C ALA A 835 -6.70 4.67 -18.99
N LYS A 836 -7.99 4.57 -18.63
CA LYS A 836 -9.09 5.21 -19.38
C LYS A 836 -10.19 5.81 -18.50
N SER A 837 -10.84 4.99 -17.69
CA SER A 837 -11.96 5.41 -16.82
C SER A 837 -11.70 4.98 -15.38
N LEU A 838 -12.18 5.78 -14.42
CA LEU A 838 -12.13 5.41 -13.02
C LEU A 838 -13.27 4.49 -12.59
N ILE A 839 -14.41 4.52 -13.29
CA ILE A 839 -15.60 3.77 -12.90
C ILE A 839 -15.91 2.64 -13.88
N ALA A 840 -15.85 2.94 -15.18
CA ALA A 840 -16.23 1.98 -16.20
C ALA A 840 -15.09 1.00 -16.47
N PRO A 841 -15.34 -0.33 -16.44
CA PRO A 841 -14.32 -1.33 -16.75
C PRO A 841 -14.05 -1.37 -18.27
N ASP A 842 -12.85 -1.83 -18.65
CA ASP A 842 -12.43 -1.98 -20.04
C ASP A 842 -11.88 -3.40 -20.31
N ALA A 843 -12.34 -4.03 -21.39
CA ALA A 843 -11.98 -5.42 -21.70
C ALA A 843 -10.49 -5.57 -22.00
N ASP A 844 -9.87 -4.60 -22.69
CA ASP A 844 -8.46 -4.68 -23.07
C ASP A 844 -7.55 -4.80 -21.84
N GLY A 845 -7.87 -4.08 -20.76
CA GLY A 845 -7.11 -4.15 -19.51
C GLY A 845 -7.21 -5.52 -18.86
N GLN A 846 -8.41 -6.07 -18.77
CA GLN A 846 -8.62 -7.41 -18.23
C GLN A 846 -7.92 -8.48 -19.08
N VAL A 847 -7.98 -8.38 -20.42
CA VAL A 847 -7.24 -9.24 -21.35
C VAL A 847 -5.73 -9.13 -21.11
N ARG A 848 -5.18 -7.92 -20.94
CA ARG A 848 -3.75 -7.73 -20.60
C ARG A 848 -3.37 -8.45 -19.31
N ALA A 849 -4.15 -8.30 -18.24
CA ALA A 849 -3.86 -8.97 -16.97
C ALA A 849 -3.89 -10.50 -17.11
N MET A 850 -4.89 -11.06 -17.81
CA MET A 850 -4.95 -12.50 -18.07
C MET A 850 -3.76 -12.99 -18.91
N ARG A 851 -3.41 -12.28 -19.99
CA ARG A 851 -2.27 -12.65 -20.85
C ARG A 851 -0.94 -12.57 -20.10
N GLN A 852 -0.75 -11.59 -19.23
CA GLN A 852 0.44 -11.51 -18.38
C GLN A 852 0.54 -12.68 -17.40
N ALA A 853 -0.59 -13.16 -16.87
CA ALA A 853 -0.60 -14.36 -16.02
C ALA A 853 -0.23 -15.61 -16.83
N PHE A 854 -0.83 -15.78 -18.02
CA PHE A 854 -0.51 -16.90 -18.91
C PHE A 854 0.93 -16.89 -19.43
N GLY A 855 1.55 -15.71 -19.57
CA GLY A 855 2.96 -15.59 -19.93
C GLY A 855 3.95 -16.16 -18.91
N GLN A 856 3.49 -16.54 -17.71
CA GLN A 856 4.33 -17.09 -16.63
C GLN A 856 4.21 -18.60 -16.48
N VAL A 857 3.31 -19.24 -17.23
CA VAL A 857 2.97 -20.66 -17.06
C VAL A 857 3.23 -21.46 -18.34
N ASP A 858 3.21 -22.77 -18.20
CA ASP A 858 3.48 -23.75 -19.27
C ASP A 858 2.21 -24.42 -19.82
N PHE A 859 1.04 -23.85 -19.54
CA PHE A 859 -0.25 -24.37 -19.98
C PHE A 859 -1.11 -23.32 -20.69
N ALA A 860 -2.01 -23.79 -21.55
CA ALA A 860 -2.86 -22.93 -22.35
C ALA A 860 -4.15 -22.55 -21.60
N PRO A 861 -4.85 -21.46 -21.99
CA PRO A 861 -6.17 -21.13 -21.47
C PRO A 861 -7.22 -22.25 -21.63
N ALA A 862 -7.05 -23.12 -22.63
CA ALA A 862 -7.88 -24.31 -22.84
C ALA A 862 -7.74 -25.36 -21.73
N ASP A 863 -6.64 -25.32 -20.95
CA ASP A 863 -6.37 -26.27 -19.87
C ASP A 863 -6.91 -25.83 -18.50
N VAL A 864 -7.43 -24.61 -18.39
CA VAL A 864 -8.05 -24.10 -17.15
C VAL A 864 -9.48 -24.61 -17.08
N ASP A 865 -9.85 -25.27 -15.99
CA ASP A 865 -11.15 -25.92 -15.84
C ASP A 865 -12.21 -25.00 -15.21
N TYR A 866 -11.78 -24.15 -14.28
CA TYR A 866 -12.66 -23.27 -13.51
C TYR A 866 -12.16 -21.82 -13.55
N LEU A 867 -13.06 -20.87 -13.72
CA LEU A 867 -12.80 -19.44 -13.57
C LEU A 867 -13.63 -18.90 -12.42
N GLU A 868 -12.94 -18.57 -11.33
CA GLU A 868 -13.48 -17.69 -10.30
C GLU A 868 -13.43 -16.25 -10.83
N ALA A 869 -14.54 -15.82 -11.41
CA ALA A 869 -14.69 -14.51 -11.98
C ALA A 869 -14.78 -13.43 -10.88
N HIS A 870 -14.52 -12.18 -11.27
CA HIS A 870 -14.81 -11.02 -10.45
C HIS A 870 -16.33 -10.92 -10.20
N GLY A 871 -17.16 -11.09 -11.23
CA GLY A 871 -18.61 -11.30 -11.15
C GLY A 871 -19.31 -10.36 -10.18
N THR A 872 -19.43 -9.08 -10.56
CA THR A 872 -19.97 -8.02 -9.68
C THR A 872 -21.47 -7.94 -9.67
N GLY A 873 -22.17 -8.66 -10.56
CA GLY A 873 -23.61 -8.52 -10.71
C GLY A 873 -24.00 -7.15 -11.26
N THR A 874 -23.11 -6.52 -12.03
CA THR A 874 -23.41 -5.30 -12.78
C THR A 874 -23.58 -5.63 -14.26
N LYS A 875 -24.60 -5.05 -14.92
CA LYS A 875 -24.87 -5.34 -16.35
C LYS A 875 -23.68 -5.07 -17.26
N VAL A 876 -22.94 -4.01 -16.99
CA VAL A 876 -21.77 -3.60 -17.77
C VAL A 876 -20.55 -4.43 -17.37
N GLY A 877 -20.27 -4.57 -16.06
CA GLY A 877 -19.09 -5.27 -15.57
C GLY A 877 -19.07 -6.74 -15.95
N ASP A 878 -20.17 -7.46 -15.75
CA ASP A 878 -20.25 -8.88 -16.08
C ASP A 878 -20.09 -9.10 -17.60
N ARG A 879 -20.63 -8.19 -18.43
CA ARG A 879 -20.45 -8.27 -19.89
C ARG A 879 -19.02 -8.04 -20.31
N VAL A 880 -18.36 -7.00 -19.76
CA VAL A 880 -16.96 -6.69 -20.06
C VAL A 880 -16.06 -7.85 -19.65
N GLU A 881 -16.30 -8.43 -18.47
CA GLU A 881 -15.56 -9.58 -17.97
C GLU A 881 -15.68 -10.81 -18.84
N ILE A 882 -16.91 -11.18 -19.23
CA ILE A 882 -17.10 -12.34 -20.12
C ILE A 882 -16.54 -12.07 -21.52
N THR A 883 -16.61 -10.83 -22.02
CA THR A 883 -15.97 -10.45 -23.30
C THR A 883 -14.45 -10.64 -23.24
N ALA A 884 -13.79 -10.10 -22.21
CA ALA A 884 -12.36 -10.26 -22.00
C ALA A 884 -11.97 -11.74 -21.82
N THR A 885 -12.79 -12.49 -21.09
CA THR A 885 -12.63 -13.94 -20.92
C THR A 885 -12.69 -14.65 -22.27
N GLY A 886 -13.63 -14.29 -23.15
CA GLY A 886 -13.76 -14.89 -24.47
C GLY A 886 -12.54 -14.65 -25.38
N GLU A 887 -11.91 -13.49 -25.27
CA GLU A 887 -10.68 -13.19 -26.03
C GLU A 887 -9.46 -14.00 -25.60
N VAL A 888 -9.42 -14.49 -24.35
CA VAL A 888 -8.27 -15.22 -23.80
C VAL A 888 -8.54 -16.72 -23.68
N TYR A 889 -9.71 -17.09 -23.16
CA TYR A 889 -10.12 -18.47 -22.89
C TYR A 889 -10.94 -19.10 -24.03
N GLY A 890 -11.45 -18.29 -24.95
CA GLY A 890 -12.23 -18.76 -26.11
C GLY A 890 -11.37 -19.49 -27.15
N GLY A 891 -12.01 -20.34 -27.95
CA GLY A 891 -11.35 -21.09 -29.01
C GLY A 891 -12.01 -22.44 -29.31
N PRO A 892 -11.78 -23.02 -30.50
CA PRO A 892 -12.59 -24.12 -31.04
C PRO A 892 -12.37 -25.50 -30.41
N ARG A 893 -11.46 -25.66 -29.43
CA ARG A 893 -11.04 -26.98 -28.93
C ARG A 893 -10.90 -27.02 -27.41
N ARG A 894 -12.03 -26.97 -26.70
CA ARG A 894 -12.10 -27.34 -25.28
C ARG A 894 -12.68 -28.75 -25.16
N SER A 895 -12.01 -29.63 -24.41
CA SER A 895 -12.50 -31.00 -24.14
C SER A 895 -13.67 -31.03 -23.15
N ARG A 896 -13.82 -29.96 -22.37
CA ARG A 896 -14.91 -29.71 -21.43
C ARG A 896 -15.19 -28.20 -21.34
N PRO A 897 -16.45 -27.79 -21.10
CA PRO A 897 -16.77 -26.38 -20.90
C PRO A 897 -15.91 -25.75 -19.79
N LEU A 898 -15.64 -24.44 -19.91
CA LEU A 898 -15.08 -23.66 -18.80
C LEU A 898 -16.19 -23.40 -17.78
N ASP A 899 -16.03 -23.85 -16.54
CA ASP A 899 -16.97 -23.51 -15.48
C ASP A 899 -16.64 -22.13 -14.90
N ILE A 900 -17.64 -21.26 -14.80
CA ILE A 900 -17.50 -19.89 -14.28
C ILE A 900 -18.38 -19.74 -13.03
N GLY A 901 -17.85 -19.08 -12.00
CA GLY A 901 -18.61 -18.72 -10.81
C GLY A 901 -18.01 -17.52 -10.07
N SER A 902 -18.72 -17.02 -9.05
CA SER A 902 -18.23 -15.92 -8.20
C SER A 902 -18.63 -16.12 -6.74
N ALA A 903 -17.68 -16.03 -5.82
CA ALA A 903 -17.86 -16.02 -4.37
C ALA A 903 -18.75 -14.88 -3.90
N LYS A 904 -18.84 -13.78 -4.68
CA LYS A 904 -19.67 -12.63 -4.34
C LYS A 904 -21.16 -12.97 -4.30
N SER A 905 -21.60 -14.00 -5.03
CA SER A 905 -22.98 -14.49 -4.97
C SER A 905 -23.40 -15.01 -3.58
N PHE A 906 -22.45 -15.34 -2.69
CA PHE A 906 -22.70 -15.85 -1.35
C PHE A 906 -22.45 -14.84 -0.24
N PHE A 907 -21.32 -14.13 -0.33
CA PHE A 907 -20.81 -13.28 0.76
C PHE A 907 -20.81 -11.79 0.41
N GLY A 908 -21.37 -11.42 -0.74
CA GLY A 908 -21.36 -10.05 -1.24
C GLY A 908 -20.01 -9.63 -1.77
N HIS A 909 -19.93 -8.37 -2.18
CA HIS A 909 -18.68 -7.76 -2.54
C HIS A 909 -17.90 -7.37 -1.28
N THR A 910 -16.83 -8.10 -0.98
CA THR A 910 -15.97 -7.86 0.21
C THR A 910 -14.80 -6.91 -0.05
N PHE A 911 -14.99 -5.95 -0.95
CA PHE A 911 -14.03 -4.91 -1.33
C PHE A 911 -12.58 -5.43 -1.43
N ALA A 912 -11.63 -4.95 -0.61
CA ALA A 912 -10.22 -5.35 -0.66
C ALA A 912 -10.01 -6.86 -0.43
N ALA A 913 -10.88 -7.53 0.31
CA ALA A 913 -10.83 -8.98 0.55
C ALA A 913 -11.44 -9.81 -0.59
N ALA A 914 -12.05 -9.20 -1.62
CA ALA A 914 -12.83 -9.92 -2.64
C ALA A 914 -12.01 -10.93 -3.46
N GLY A 915 -10.78 -10.59 -3.85
CA GLY A 915 -9.87 -11.51 -4.54
C GLY A 915 -9.48 -12.69 -3.64
N GLY A 916 -9.22 -12.43 -2.36
CA GLY A 916 -8.94 -13.46 -1.36
C GLY A 916 -10.12 -14.40 -1.12
N ALA A 917 -11.36 -13.89 -1.11
CA ALA A 917 -12.57 -14.72 -1.02
C ALA A 917 -12.70 -15.67 -2.22
N GLY A 918 -12.43 -15.17 -3.43
CA GLY A 918 -12.41 -15.96 -4.65
C GLY A 918 -11.31 -17.03 -4.63
N LEU A 919 -10.09 -16.67 -4.24
CA LEU A 919 -8.99 -17.63 -4.10
C LEU A 919 -9.30 -18.71 -3.06
N LEU A 920 -9.87 -18.33 -1.91
CA LEU A 920 -10.28 -19.26 -0.86
C LEU A 920 -11.30 -20.27 -1.41
N ARG A 921 -12.33 -19.81 -2.13
CA ARG A 921 -13.32 -20.66 -2.79
C ARG A 921 -12.67 -21.60 -3.80
N ALA A 922 -11.80 -21.10 -4.67
CA ALA A 922 -11.14 -21.90 -5.70
C ALA A 922 -10.23 -23.00 -5.11
N LEU A 923 -9.45 -22.67 -4.08
CA LEU A 923 -8.60 -23.64 -3.38
C LEU A 923 -9.42 -24.72 -2.66
N LEU A 924 -10.49 -24.33 -1.97
CA LEU A 924 -11.37 -25.27 -1.28
C LEU A 924 -12.13 -26.18 -2.26
N ALA A 925 -12.59 -25.63 -3.38
CA ALA A 925 -13.20 -26.38 -4.48
C ALA A 925 -12.25 -27.42 -5.08
N MET A 926 -11.02 -27.00 -5.37
CA MET A 926 -9.96 -27.84 -5.91
C MET A 926 -9.59 -28.98 -4.95
N ARG A 927 -9.38 -28.67 -3.67
CA ARG A 927 -9.08 -29.67 -2.62
C ARG A 927 -10.23 -30.65 -2.41
N ALA A 928 -11.47 -30.18 -2.50
CA ALA A 928 -12.66 -31.02 -2.40
C ALA A 928 -12.94 -31.82 -3.68
N GLY A 929 -12.28 -31.52 -4.80
CA GLY A 929 -12.60 -32.09 -6.10
C GLY A 929 -14.04 -31.78 -6.53
N LYS A 930 -14.55 -30.59 -6.20
CA LYS A 930 -15.94 -30.18 -6.45
C LYS A 930 -16.00 -28.80 -7.09
N LEU A 931 -16.81 -28.67 -8.15
CA LEU A 931 -17.15 -27.38 -8.74
C LEU A 931 -18.18 -26.68 -7.84
N PRO A 932 -17.93 -25.44 -7.40
CA PRO A 932 -18.84 -24.73 -6.52
C PRO A 932 -20.05 -24.17 -7.29
N PRO A 933 -21.26 -24.15 -6.69
CA PRO A 933 -22.43 -23.52 -7.31
C PRO A 933 -22.30 -22.00 -7.34
N ASN A 934 -22.97 -21.33 -8.27
CA ASN A 934 -23.24 -19.90 -8.23
C ASN A 934 -24.62 -19.68 -7.60
N ALA A 935 -24.68 -18.93 -6.50
CA ALA A 935 -25.95 -18.53 -5.91
C ALA A 935 -26.58 -17.38 -6.72
N ASN A 936 -27.86 -17.09 -6.48
CA ASN A 936 -28.53 -15.89 -7.00
C ASN A 936 -28.48 -15.76 -8.52
N LEU A 937 -28.68 -16.88 -9.22
CA LEU A 937 -28.81 -16.96 -10.67
C LEU A 937 -30.08 -17.73 -11.02
N ASP A 938 -31.09 -17.01 -11.49
CA ASP A 938 -32.37 -17.54 -11.95
C ASP A 938 -32.37 -17.68 -13.48
N ARG A 939 -31.94 -16.63 -14.20
CA ARG A 939 -31.86 -16.61 -15.66
C ARG A 939 -30.56 -15.96 -16.12
N LEU A 940 -29.73 -16.74 -16.81
CA LEU A 940 -28.51 -16.24 -17.44
C LEU A 940 -28.81 -15.10 -18.41
N ASN A 941 -28.01 -14.04 -18.30
CA ASN A 941 -28.08 -12.92 -19.22
C ASN A 941 -27.64 -13.34 -20.63
N PRO A 942 -28.55 -13.32 -21.63
CA PRO A 942 -28.23 -13.77 -22.98
C PRO A 942 -27.15 -12.90 -23.67
N ALA A 943 -26.94 -11.67 -23.20
CA ALA A 943 -25.91 -10.78 -23.73
C ALA A 943 -24.47 -11.19 -23.40
N LEU A 944 -24.26 -12.13 -22.46
CA LEU A 944 -22.93 -12.60 -22.10
C LEU A 944 -22.30 -13.52 -23.16
N ARG A 945 -23.09 -14.09 -24.08
CA ARG A 945 -22.61 -14.94 -25.19
C ARG A 945 -21.62 -16.05 -24.76
N LEU A 946 -21.91 -16.73 -23.64
CA LEU A 946 -21.06 -17.80 -23.07
C LEU A 946 -20.74 -18.95 -24.05
N SER A 947 -21.58 -19.14 -25.07
CA SER A 947 -21.34 -20.10 -26.16
C SER A 947 -20.08 -19.82 -26.97
N ASP A 948 -19.58 -18.57 -26.97
CA ASP A 948 -18.37 -18.18 -27.70
C ASP A 948 -17.09 -18.63 -26.95
N ILE A 949 -17.19 -19.00 -25.66
CA ILE A 949 -16.12 -19.47 -24.76
C ILE A 949 -16.20 -20.99 -24.50
N PRO A 950 -17.18 -21.68 -25.09
CA PRO A 950 -17.82 -22.87 -24.49
C PRO A 950 -17.83 -22.87 -22.94
N ALA A 951 -18.55 -21.94 -22.31
CA ALA A 951 -18.58 -21.81 -20.85
C ALA A 951 -19.95 -22.13 -20.21
N THR A 952 -19.92 -22.54 -18.94
CA THR A 952 -21.11 -22.87 -18.11
C THR A 952 -21.06 -22.13 -16.78
N VAL A 953 -22.22 -21.72 -16.27
CA VAL A 953 -22.38 -21.21 -14.88
C VAL A 953 -23.39 -22.12 -14.18
N SER A 954 -22.92 -22.95 -13.26
CA SER A 954 -23.77 -23.93 -12.58
C SER A 954 -24.38 -23.35 -11.31
N THR A 955 -25.68 -23.54 -11.10
CA THR A 955 -26.36 -23.22 -9.82
C THR A 955 -26.32 -24.37 -8.82
N ARG A 956 -25.64 -25.49 -9.17
CA ARG A 956 -25.52 -26.68 -8.32
C ARG A 956 -24.07 -27.10 -8.19
N ALA A 957 -23.70 -27.55 -6.99
CA ALA A 957 -22.39 -28.12 -6.75
C ALA A 957 -22.22 -29.38 -7.61
N GLY A 958 -21.06 -29.52 -8.26
CA GLY A 958 -20.74 -30.62 -9.15
C GLY A 958 -19.44 -31.32 -8.80
N VAL A 959 -19.17 -32.47 -9.41
CA VAL A 959 -17.85 -33.10 -9.35
C VAL A 959 -16.90 -32.29 -10.22
N TRP A 960 -15.71 -31.98 -9.70
CA TRP A 960 -14.61 -31.47 -10.50
C TRP A 960 -13.68 -32.63 -10.81
N PRO A 961 -13.86 -33.33 -11.95
CA PRO A 961 -13.01 -34.46 -12.28
C PRO A 961 -11.58 -33.97 -12.52
N ARG A 962 -10.59 -34.73 -12.04
CA ARG A 962 -9.20 -34.52 -12.44
C ARG A 962 -9.04 -35.01 -13.88
N PRO A 963 -8.60 -34.15 -14.82
CA PRO A 963 -8.32 -34.59 -16.19
C PRO A 963 -7.12 -35.54 -16.22
N GLU A 964 -7.14 -36.52 -17.13
CA GLU A 964 -6.04 -37.46 -17.27
C GLU A 964 -4.74 -36.74 -17.67
N GLY A 965 -3.64 -37.05 -16.98
CA GLY A 965 -2.32 -36.50 -17.29
C GLY A 965 -2.07 -35.03 -16.91
N ARG A 966 -3.01 -34.32 -16.28
CA ARG A 966 -2.79 -32.94 -15.80
C ARG A 966 -3.54 -32.58 -14.52
N PRO A 967 -3.05 -31.61 -13.73
CA PRO A 967 -3.78 -31.12 -12.56
C PRO A 967 -5.07 -30.39 -12.97
N ARG A 968 -6.03 -30.34 -12.04
CA ARG A 968 -7.10 -29.33 -12.01
C ARG A 968 -6.50 -27.94 -11.98
N ARG A 969 -7.03 -27.03 -12.79
CA ARG A 969 -6.54 -25.66 -12.92
C ARG A 969 -7.65 -24.64 -12.80
N ALA A 970 -7.38 -23.52 -12.13
CA ALA A 970 -8.31 -22.42 -12.01
C ALA A 970 -7.68 -21.07 -12.32
N GLY A 971 -8.48 -20.18 -12.90
CA GLY A 971 -8.23 -18.75 -12.92
C GLY A 971 -9.01 -18.05 -11.80
N VAL A 972 -8.44 -17.00 -11.21
CA VAL A 972 -9.12 -16.12 -10.24
C VAL A 972 -8.93 -14.67 -10.68
N SER A 973 -10.03 -13.98 -10.98
CA SER A 973 -10.03 -12.58 -11.43
C SER A 973 -10.47 -11.63 -10.33
N SER A 974 -9.80 -10.48 -10.22
CA SER A 974 -10.32 -9.34 -9.46
C SER A 974 -10.02 -8.03 -10.13
N PHE A 975 -11.06 -7.22 -10.37
CA PHE A 975 -10.99 -5.97 -11.12
C PHE A 975 -11.44 -4.82 -10.22
N GLY A 976 -10.55 -3.87 -9.98
CA GLY A 976 -10.75 -2.74 -9.09
C GLY A 976 -11.17 -1.48 -9.84
N THR A 977 -11.97 -0.65 -9.17
CA THR A 977 -12.20 0.75 -9.53
C THR A 977 -10.86 1.45 -9.81
N GLY A 978 -10.84 2.33 -10.81
CA GLY A 978 -9.61 2.87 -11.38
C GLY A 978 -9.03 2.02 -12.52
N GLY A 979 -9.76 0.98 -12.95
CA GLY A 979 -9.34 0.08 -14.01
C GLY A 979 -8.16 -0.82 -13.62
N ILE A 980 -8.00 -1.13 -12.33
CA ILE A 980 -6.87 -1.91 -11.80
C ILE A 980 -7.21 -3.39 -11.87
N ASN A 981 -6.55 -4.16 -12.73
CA ASN A 981 -6.95 -5.54 -13.00
C ASN A 981 -5.87 -6.52 -12.54
N TYR A 982 -6.28 -7.60 -11.86
CA TYR A 982 -5.41 -8.72 -11.53
C TYR A 982 -6.06 -10.06 -11.90
N HIS A 983 -5.23 -10.98 -12.41
CA HIS A 983 -5.63 -12.34 -12.73
C HIS A 983 -4.59 -13.34 -12.24
N LEU A 984 -5.05 -14.32 -11.47
CA LEU A 984 -4.23 -15.34 -10.83
C LEU A 984 -4.53 -16.71 -11.44
N LEU A 985 -3.49 -17.51 -11.70
CA LEU A 985 -3.59 -18.89 -12.18
C LEU A 985 -3.09 -19.83 -11.09
N ILE A 986 -3.92 -20.80 -10.71
CA ILE A 986 -3.63 -21.82 -9.70
C ILE A 986 -3.85 -23.23 -10.22
N GLU A 987 -3.17 -24.20 -9.63
CA GLU A 987 -3.38 -25.63 -9.90
C GLU A 987 -3.27 -26.49 -8.64
N GLU A 988 -3.80 -27.71 -8.71
CA GLU A 988 -3.67 -28.69 -7.62
C GLU A 988 -2.24 -29.23 -7.54
N ASP A 989 -1.74 -29.48 -6.32
CA ASP A 989 -0.47 -30.21 -6.16
C ASP A 989 -0.68 -31.69 -6.49
N LEU A 990 0.17 -32.22 -7.36
CA LEU A 990 0.18 -33.65 -7.70
C LEU A 990 1.22 -34.36 -6.81
N PRO A 991 0.87 -35.52 -6.22
CA PRO A 991 1.85 -36.33 -5.52
C PRO A 991 2.92 -36.77 -6.53
N HIS A 992 4.19 -36.44 -6.28
CA HIS A 992 5.27 -36.97 -7.09
C HIS A 992 5.29 -38.48 -6.92
N SER A 993 5.30 -39.21 -8.04
CA SER A 993 5.80 -40.58 -8.01
C SER A 993 7.23 -40.51 -7.47
N ARG A 994 7.46 -41.04 -6.27
CA ARG A 994 8.80 -41.40 -5.83
C ARG A 994 9.29 -42.39 -6.88
N THR A 995 10.15 -41.95 -7.80
CA THR A 995 11.04 -42.87 -8.49
C THR A 995 11.95 -43.39 -7.40
N ASP A 996 11.56 -44.53 -6.82
CA ASP A 996 12.45 -45.34 -6.02
C ASP A 996 13.63 -45.70 -6.92
N SER A 997 14.75 -44.99 -6.74
CA SER A 997 16.04 -45.45 -7.20
C SER A 997 16.43 -46.63 -6.31
N ALA A 998 16.07 -47.83 -6.77
CA ALA A 998 16.68 -49.07 -6.32
C ALA A 998 18.06 -49.24 -6.97
#